data_AF-A0A534LFG8-F1
#
_entry.id   AF-A0A534LFG8-F1
#
_cell.length_a   1.000
_cell.length_b   1.000
_cell.length_c   1.000
_cell.angle_alpha   90.00
_cell.angle_beta   90.00
_cell.angle_gamma   90.00
#
_symmetry.space_group_name_H-M   'P 1'
#
loop_
_entity.id
_entity.type
_entity.pdbx_description
1 polymer ?
#
loop_
_entity_poly.entity_id
_entity_poly.type
_entity_poly.pdbx_seq_one_letter_code
_entity_poly.pdbx_strand_id
1 'polypeptide(L)'
;MGGNAAQRPLHATALILAITGLLALATVAASGGLPTPRMAVSHTPHGAILIRSNAEFTAVNGVVGGHGTPDDPYLISGWEITNVDTTEAIFIRDTDASFVIRDVYVHQPPGLGFAGIRFIEVSNGRVEDSTVTGFAWDLSLEFTSNLTVARNNLSHADVAIQVWYANDTLPGVVVSENNLSSSQAGVSVSGGGRAAIVGNRMSNNSYGIRVDGSSNLSLVANALSKNQFQGMLVTQSSNLTIESNDFSGNGAGLWLTESLNATLRGNTFDHDGLVVLGSSVPTRSSHSVAADNLVNGKPIRYFKEESGLVVEGSDVGQLIVVDSTNVSIDNVSADHADVGLELAHVQGASVQNSNFSYNDQGVFVTNSSDILFAHDSVWFTNQSCLPLVPARGSGIHVASSRNVTVSLSDLSRNEGAALFVDRPSENVTVSDSALVNNTVAIQVSSLSGLTMTRDRFERNSAALIVTDSTDVAVQDSNIERSVWSSAGFQAVTNLTIIGNRIAANAGPFCIRSNHIMTIANNDFESNEGAGLCMDSSFDANITGNLFENNTAGGIQVYDSEGIRTFRNAFADNYVHGTSQVYDSSPNPNAWDDGYPQGGNFWSNYRGADQCSGPGQDVCNGPDGIGDTPYPIQVLGVDRYPLMKAPRDDRAPPTVGITSPPDGATVNSSSIPVTGIASDSGGSGLRVVKVRISGGEWSAAAGLATWTSVATLVSGSNRIDAQAWDNAGNPSAIASVNVTFTSPPPPPPTNSPPYANFSWTPANGNTSTVFTFTSTSWDSQDPPNLLQVRWDWESDGVWDTPWSTNATEEHQFAVPGSYNVTMEAGDTGGLTANRTATVVVTTIPPPPPPPLVVEITATPNEGTMPLTVSFTSALTGGVSPYSYDWEFGDGSRSNAANTVHIYLTGGNFSVWLIADDSAGQSEVSNVMWVNVTPAAVNLTVSTPSAFVRTSAGTMVTLRATVSGGTAPYTYLWDFGDGGTSTEVAPTHLYAAPAKYHVQVRVTDSKGQVATYSFDLAVPAIGVPRLALDPLWIAVGVGAMFAVGIGLGFLGARRLRRPKPPQTD
;
A
#
# COMPACT_ATOMS: atom_id res chain seq x y z
N MET A 1 -48.89 2.13 45.79
CA MET A 1 -48.17 2.88 46.83
C MET A 1 -46.70 2.50 46.66
N GLY A 2 -45.78 3.32 46.13
CA GLY A 2 -45.81 4.77 45.92
C GLY A 2 -45.15 5.48 47.10
N GLY A 3 -44.04 6.19 46.95
CA GLY A 3 -43.18 6.36 45.77
C GLY A 3 -42.17 7.50 45.98
N ASN A 4 -41.21 7.70 45.07
CA ASN A 4 -40.55 9.00 44.91
C ASN A 4 -39.89 9.14 43.52
N ALA A 5 -39.75 10.39 43.07
CA ALA A 5 -39.41 10.73 41.70
C ALA A 5 -37.89 10.69 41.39
N ALA A 6 -37.57 10.66 40.10
CA ALA A 6 -36.18 10.69 39.63
C ALA A 6 -35.54 12.09 39.77
N GLN A 7 -34.25 12.10 40.12
CA GLN A 7 -33.34 13.18 39.74
C GLN A 7 -32.25 12.57 38.85
N ARG A 8 -32.22 12.95 37.57
CA ARG A 8 -31.10 12.69 36.66
C ARG A 8 -30.11 13.85 36.78
N PRO A 9 -28.78 13.61 36.93
CA PRO A 9 -27.80 14.69 36.87
C PRO A 9 -27.73 15.27 35.45
N LEU A 10 -27.98 16.56 35.30
CA LEU A 10 -28.19 17.26 34.02
C LEU A 10 -26.90 17.62 33.25
N HIS A 11 -25.77 16.96 33.58
CA HIS A 11 -24.43 17.39 33.16
C HIS A 11 -23.90 16.76 31.87
N ALA A 12 -24.54 15.71 31.34
CA ALA A 12 -24.10 15.07 30.09
C ALA A 12 -24.47 15.88 28.83
N THR A 13 -25.52 16.71 28.90
CA THR A 13 -26.11 17.39 27.73
C THR A 13 -25.32 18.59 27.21
N ALA A 14 -24.51 19.25 28.05
CA ALA A 14 -23.76 20.46 27.64
C ALA A 14 -22.65 20.15 26.63
N LEU A 15 -21.87 19.09 26.88
CA LEU A 15 -20.75 18.69 26.01
C LEU A 15 -21.23 18.20 24.64
N ILE A 16 -22.36 17.48 24.62
CA ILE A 16 -22.98 16.98 23.38
C ILE A 16 -23.51 18.14 22.53
N LEU A 17 -24.11 19.17 23.13
CA LEU A 17 -24.58 20.34 22.36
C LEU A 17 -23.43 21.10 21.68
N ALA A 18 -22.27 21.24 22.35
CA ALA A 18 -21.09 21.86 21.76
C ALA A 18 -20.60 21.10 20.52
N ILE A 19 -20.51 19.76 20.62
CA ILE A 19 -20.09 18.89 19.51
C ILE A 19 -21.07 18.99 18.33
N THR A 20 -22.39 18.92 18.57
CA THR A 20 -23.39 19.09 17.51
C THR A 20 -23.42 20.49 16.89
N GLY A 21 -22.89 21.50 17.59
CA GLY A 21 -22.74 22.86 17.06
C GLY A 21 -21.58 22.98 16.06
N LEU A 22 -20.43 22.37 16.34
CA LEU A 22 -19.26 22.43 15.45
C LEU A 22 -19.43 21.58 14.18
N LEU A 23 -20.12 20.44 14.27
CA LEU A 23 -20.42 19.57 13.12
C LEU A 23 -21.17 20.28 11.98
N ALA A 24 -21.89 21.36 12.26
CA ALA A 24 -22.59 22.16 11.26
C ALA A 24 -21.69 23.13 10.46
N LEU A 25 -20.41 23.27 10.81
CA LEU A 25 -19.45 24.18 10.16
C LEU A 25 -18.35 23.49 9.35
N ALA A 26 -18.15 22.17 9.53
CA ALA A 26 -17.06 21.42 8.90
C ALA A 26 -17.17 21.31 7.36
N THR A 27 -18.38 21.37 6.81
CA THR A 27 -18.66 21.13 5.37
C THR A 27 -18.23 22.25 4.41
N VAL A 28 -17.48 23.26 4.87
CA VAL A 28 -17.02 24.42 4.07
C VAL A 28 -15.51 24.66 4.18
N ALA A 29 -14.75 23.76 4.82
CA ALA A 29 -13.32 23.96 5.12
C ALA A 29 -12.34 23.46 4.04
N ALA A 30 -12.80 22.80 2.97
CA ALA A 30 -11.96 22.08 1.99
C ALA A 30 -11.68 22.85 0.67
N SER A 31 -11.35 24.15 0.75
CA SER A 31 -10.73 24.93 -0.35
C SER A 31 -10.33 26.37 0.04
N GLY A 32 -10.49 26.77 1.31
CA GLY A 32 -10.30 28.15 1.76
C GLY A 32 -8.84 28.60 1.73
N GLY A 33 -8.49 29.49 0.79
CA GLY A 33 -7.21 30.17 0.80
C GLY A 33 -7.01 31.04 2.06
N LEU A 34 -5.75 31.19 2.48
CA LEU A 34 -5.28 31.88 3.68
C LEU A 34 -6.21 33.01 4.19
N PRO A 35 -6.66 32.95 5.46
CA PRO A 35 -6.95 34.16 6.22
C PRO A 35 -5.69 35.02 6.20
N THR A 36 -5.77 36.21 5.61
CA THR A 36 -4.65 37.16 5.66
C THR A 36 -4.31 37.46 7.13
N PRO A 37 -3.03 37.56 7.52
CA PRO A 37 -2.68 38.00 8.86
C PRO A 37 -3.37 39.33 9.14
N ARG A 38 -4.08 39.43 10.28
CA ARG A 38 -4.68 40.69 10.70
C ARG A 38 -3.58 41.75 10.80
N MET A 39 -3.95 43.00 10.49
CA MET A 39 -3.03 44.14 10.60
C MET A 39 -2.43 44.17 12.00
N ALA A 40 -1.12 44.46 12.08
CA ALA A 40 -0.36 44.42 13.32
C ALA A 40 -1.05 45.23 14.44
N VAL A 41 -1.51 44.53 15.47
CA VAL A 41 -1.90 45.17 16.73
C VAL A 41 -0.65 45.73 17.38
N SER A 42 -0.71 46.99 17.79
CA SER A 42 0.35 47.65 18.54
C SER A 42 0.35 47.14 19.98
N HIS A 43 0.90 45.95 20.19
CA HIS A 43 1.12 45.39 21.51
C HIS A 43 2.00 46.32 22.36
N THR A 44 1.77 46.33 23.67
CA THR A 44 2.55 47.13 24.63
C THR A 44 3.54 46.23 25.36
N PRO A 45 4.85 46.57 25.42
CA PRO A 45 5.82 45.77 26.16
C PRO A 45 5.46 45.61 27.65
N HIS A 46 5.49 44.37 28.14
CA HIS A 46 5.24 43.99 29.53
C HIS A 46 6.31 42.98 29.99
N GLY A 47 6.61 42.96 31.30
CA GLY A 47 7.46 41.93 31.90
C GLY A 47 6.72 40.60 32.08
N ALA A 48 7.35 39.62 32.75
CA ALA A 48 6.69 38.37 33.12
C ALA A 48 5.43 38.63 33.97
N ILE A 49 4.33 37.95 33.66
CA ILE A 49 3.09 37.97 34.43
C ILE A 49 3.08 36.74 35.34
N LEU A 50 3.11 36.94 36.65
CA LEU A 50 3.19 35.86 37.64
C LEU A 50 2.02 35.96 38.63
N ILE A 51 1.09 35.01 38.56
CA ILE A 51 -0.15 34.98 39.34
C ILE A 51 -0.20 33.65 40.11
N ARG A 52 0.01 33.69 41.42
CA ARG A 52 0.15 32.50 42.28
C ARG A 52 -1.06 32.23 43.18
N SER A 53 -2.12 33.04 43.06
CA SER A 53 -3.42 32.85 43.70
C SER A 53 -4.46 33.81 43.10
N ASN A 54 -5.74 33.61 43.43
CA ASN A 54 -6.84 34.53 43.06
C ASN A 54 -6.58 36.01 43.45
N ALA A 55 -5.77 36.27 44.48
CA ALA A 55 -5.46 37.63 44.94
C ALA A 55 -4.42 38.36 44.07
N GLU A 56 -3.72 37.66 43.18
CA GLU A 56 -2.64 38.21 42.35
C GLU A 56 -3.12 38.64 40.95
N PHE A 57 -4.39 38.41 40.60
CA PHE A 57 -5.04 39.01 39.42
C PHE A 57 -5.21 40.53 39.63
N THR A 58 -4.17 41.28 39.27
CA THR A 58 -4.10 42.74 39.47
C THR A 58 -3.53 43.43 38.23
N ALA A 59 -3.72 44.75 38.13
CA ALA A 59 -3.18 45.56 37.04
C ALA A 59 -1.63 45.60 36.97
N VAL A 60 -0.93 45.19 38.04
CA VAL A 60 0.54 44.99 38.03
C VAL A 60 0.92 43.68 37.33
N ASN A 61 0.04 42.67 37.38
CA ASN A 61 0.16 41.39 36.69
C ASN A 61 -0.65 41.39 35.37
N GLY A 62 -0.62 42.50 34.63
CA GLY A 62 -1.20 42.60 33.29
C GLY A 62 -2.73 42.49 33.19
N VAL A 63 -3.49 42.49 34.29
CA VAL A 63 -4.96 42.44 34.24
C VAL A 63 -5.54 43.81 33.86
N VAL A 64 -6.23 43.87 32.72
CA VAL A 64 -6.81 45.10 32.14
C VAL A 64 -8.32 45.23 32.37
N GLY A 65 -8.98 44.21 32.94
CA GLY A 65 -10.40 44.24 33.29
C GLY A 65 -10.91 42.95 33.94
N GLY A 66 -12.21 42.93 34.26
CA GLY A 66 -12.92 41.78 34.83
C GLY A 66 -12.79 41.61 36.35
N HIS A 67 -13.60 40.70 36.91
CA HIS A 67 -13.69 40.44 38.35
C HIS A 67 -13.51 38.94 38.71
N GLY A 68 -13.06 38.11 37.77
CA GLY A 68 -12.74 36.70 38.03
C GLY A 68 -13.93 35.74 38.04
N THR A 69 -15.10 36.15 37.53
CA THR A 69 -16.32 35.32 37.53
C THR A 69 -16.64 34.81 36.11
N PRO A 70 -17.43 33.73 35.94
CA PRO A 70 -17.72 33.19 34.60
C PRO A 70 -18.38 34.18 33.64
N ASP A 71 -19.20 35.10 34.16
CA ASP A 71 -19.87 36.15 33.37
C ASP A 71 -19.01 37.42 33.19
N ASP A 72 -17.97 37.60 34.03
CA ASP A 72 -17.04 38.74 34.00
C ASP A 72 -15.60 38.30 34.40
N PRO A 73 -14.91 37.56 33.51
CA PRO A 73 -13.61 36.95 33.79
C PRO A 73 -12.46 37.97 33.74
N TYR A 74 -11.40 37.75 34.51
CA TYR A 74 -10.20 38.59 34.47
C TYR A 74 -9.58 38.60 33.07
N LEU A 75 -9.36 39.78 32.49
CA LEU A 75 -8.83 39.95 31.14
C LEU A 75 -7.35 40.34 31.18
N ILE A 76 -6.50 39.57 30.49
CA ILE A 76 -5.08 39.87 30.24
C ILE A 76 -4.93 40.03 28.71
N SER A 77 -4.59 41.22 28.22
CA SER A 77 -4.67 41.50 26.79
C SER A 77 -3.84 42.71 26.33
N GLY A 78 -3.36 42.67 25.08
CA GLY A 78 -2.62 43.76 24.42
C GLY A 78 -1.12 43.80 24.73
N TRP A 79 -0.55 42.74 25.31
CA TRP A 79 0.83 42.71 25.81
C TRP A 79 1.81 42.03 24.85
N GLU A 80 2.99 42.64 24.69
CA GLU A 80 4.18 41.98 24.13
C GLU A 80 5.09 41.57 25.29
N ILE A 81 5.46 40.29 25.37
CA ILE A 81 6.33 39.76 26.43
C ILE A 81 7.51 39.05 25.76
N THR A 82 8.72 39.53 26.05
CA THR A 82 9.97 39.05 25.44
C THR A 82 11.15 39.27 26.38
N ASN A 83 12.27 38.57 26.14
CA ASN A 83 13.47 38.59 26.98
C ASN A 83 13.17 38.32 28.47
N VAL A 84 12.56 37.18 28.76
CA VAL A 84 12.24 36.80 30.13
C VAL A 84 13.49 36.42 30.92
N ASP A 85 13.80 37.18 31.97
CA ASP A 85 14.78 36.82 33.01
C ASP A 85 14.27 35.68 33.93
N THR A 86 13.10 35.11 33.64
CA THR A 86 12.40 34.07 34.41
C THR A 86 12.18 32.81 33.56
N THR A 87 11.89 31.68 34.23
CA THR A 87 11.55 30.42 33.56
C THR A 87 10.28 30.51 32.71
N GLU A 88 9.30 31.30 33.14
CA GLU A 88 8.01 31.47 32.45
C GLU A 88 7.70 32.94 32.13
N ALA A 89 6.99 33.20 31.02
CA ALA A 89 6.55 34.54 30.61
C ALA A 89 5.14 34.92 31.08
N ILE A 90 4.17 33.99 31.03
CA ILE A 90 2.92 34.08 31.80
C ILE A 90 2.76 32.80 32.63
N PHE A 91 2.73 32.94 33.95
CA PHE A 91 2.58 31.84 34.88
C PHE A 91 1.34 32.07 35.76
N ILE A 92 0.39 31.14 35.72
CA ILE A 92 -0.79 31.16 36.60
C ILE A 92 -0.85 29.83 37.36
N ARG A 93 -1.07 29.86 38.68
CA ARG A 93 -1.27 28.65 39.49
C ARG A 93 -2.30 28.83 40.60
N ASP A 94 -2.78 27.71 41.12
CA ASP A 94 -3.59 27.60 42.34
C ASP A 94 -4.85 28.50 42.29
N THR A 95 -5.64 28.37 41.21
CA THR A 95 -6.79 29.26 40.99
C THR A 95 -8.02 28.61 40.33
N ASP A 96 -9.19 28.99 40.84
CA ASP A 96 -10.52 28.71 40.31
C ASP A 96 -11.21 29.93 39.69
N ALA A 97 -10.57 31.11 39.75
CA ALA A 97 -11.09 32.34 39.17
C ALA A 97 -11.14 32.24 37.65
N SER A 98 -12.22 32.74 37.04
CA SER A 98 -12.38 32.72 35.59
C SER A 98 -11.54 33.82 34.93
N PHE A 99 -10.77 33.50 33.88
CA PHE A 99 -9.90 34.46 33.20
C PHE A 99 -9.80 34.21 31.69
N VAL A 100 -9.43 35.25 30.95
CA VAL A 100 -9.16 35.23 29.51
C VAL A 100 -7.82 35.93 29.23
N ILE A 101 -6.86 35.19 28.70
CA ILE A 101 -5.69 35.76 28.01
C ILE A 101 -6.06 35.90 26.53
N ARG A 102 -5.91 37.08 25.94
CA ARG A 102 -6.11 37.24 24.48
C ARG A 102 -5.32 38.38 23.85
N ASP A 103 -5.05 38.29 22.55
CA ASP A 103 -4.36 39.35 21.80
C ASP A 103 -3.04 39.74 22.51
N VAL A 104 -2.24 38.70 22.83
CA VAL A 104 -0.89 38.83 23.38
C VAL A 104 0.14 38.23 22.43
N TYR A 105 1.35 38.76 22.46
CA TYR A 105 2.49 38.31 21.66
C TYR A 105 3.67 37.97 22.58
N VAL A 106 3.90 36.68 22.79
CA VAL A 106 4.89 36.16 23.74
C VAL A 106 6.01 35.46 22.95
N HIS A 107 7.21 36.04 22.90
CA HIS A 107 8.26 35.59 21.97
C HIS A 107 9.68 35.71 22.49
N GLN A 108 10.53 34.77 22.09
CA GLN A 108 11.97 34.77 22.36
C GLN A 108 12.73 33.95 21.29
N PRO A 109 14.07 34.02 21.24
CA PRO A 109 14.86 33.06 20.46
C PRO A 109 14.67 31.62 20.99
N PRO A 110 14.51 30.61 20.10
CA PRO A 110 14.27 29.22 20.51
C PRO A 110 15.33 28.66 21.47
N GLY A 111 14.88 27.86 22.44
CA GLY A 111 15.74 27.12 23.36
C GLY A 111 16.29 27.90 24.57
N LEU A 112 15.80 29.13 24.82
CA LEU A 112 16.29 29.98 25.92
C LEU A 112 15.43 30.00 27.20
N GLY A 113 14.16 29.57 27.13
CA GLY A 113 13.20 29.69 28.24
C GLY A 113 12.23 28.51 28.31
N PHE A 114 11.77 28.20 29.52
CA PHE A 114 11.05 26.96 29.83
C PHE A 114 9.64 26.97 29.27
N ALA A 115 8.80 27.96 29.62
CA ALA A 115 7.44 28.03 29.09
C ALA A 115 6.95 29.44 28.74
N GLY A 116 6.24 29.58 27.62
CA GLY A 116 5.64 30.84 27.19
C GLY A 116 4.46 31.19 28.10
N ILE A 117 3.44 30.35 28.08
CA ILE A 117 2.31 30.40 29.02
C ILE A 117 2.25 29.06 29.78
N ARG A 118 2.15 29.08 31.10
CA ARG A 118 2.14 27.87 31.93
C ARG A 118 1.12 27.96 33.05
N PHE A 119 0.28 26.92 33.14
CA PHE A 119 -0.75 26.78 34.16
C PHE A 119 -0.52 25.52 35.00
N ILE A 120 -0.60 25.64 36.33
CA ILE A 120 -0.51 24.51 37.28
C ILE A 120 -1.69 24.57 38.26
N GLU A 121 -2.52 23.52 38.34
CA GLU A 121 -3.69 23.46 39.24
C GLU A 121 -4.65 24.65 39.01
N VAL A 122 -4.98 24.89 37.74
CA VAL A 122 -5.80 26.02 37.27
C VAL A 122 -7.12 25.54 36.68
N SER A 123 -8.22 26.28 36.89
CA SER A 123 -9.49 26.04 36.21
C SER A 123 -10.17 27.31 35.69
N ASN A 124 -11.16 27.14 34.80
CA ASN A 124 -12.01 28.22 34.26
C ASN A 124 -11.28 29.27 33.38
N GLY A 125 -10.13 28.91 32.80
CA GLY A 125 -9.33 29.80 31.95
C GLY A 125 -9.68 29.72 30.46
N ARG A 126 -9.37 30.80 29.71
CA ARG A 126 -9.27 30.77 28.24
C ARG A 126 -8.00 31.46 27.76
N VAL A 127 -7.37 30.92 26.72
CA VAL A 127 -6.28 31.54 25.96
C VAL A 127 -6.74 31.63 24.50
N GLU A 128 -6.91 32.83 23.96
CA GLU A 128 -7.44 32.98 22.60
C GLU A 128 -6.79 34.08 21.74
N ASP A 129 -6.87 33.92 20.42
CA ASP A 129 -6.45 34.93 19.42
C ASP A 129 -5.00 35.46 19.61
N SER A 130 -4.11 34.67 20.23
CA SER A 130 -2.77 35.10 20.67
C SER A 130 -1.64 34.41 19.90
N THR A 131 -0.42 34.95 19.96
CA THR A 131 0.78 34.33 19.36
C THR A 131 1.83 34.05 20.41
N VAL A 132 2.36 32.82 20.44
CA VAL A 132 3.45 32.41 21.34
C VAL A 132 4.53 31.71 20.50
N THR A 133 5.82 31.92 20.77
CA THR A 133 6.89 31.24 20.02
C THR A 133 8.25 31.22 20.73
N GLY A 134 8.98 30.10 20.58
CA GLY A 134 10.38 29.96 20.95
C GLY A 134 10.65 29.39 22.35
N PHE A 135 9.65 28.84 23.03
CA PHE A 135 9.79 28.24 24.37
C PHE A 135 9.89 26.72 24.27
N ALA A 136 10.42 26.02 25.29
CA ALA A 136 10.35 24.54 25.29
C ALA A 136 8.87 24.09 25.27
N TRP A 137 8.03 24.75 26.06
CA TRP A 137 6.57 24.70 25.95
C TRP A 137 6.00 26.08 25.61
N ASP A 138 5.43 26.29 24.41
CA ASP A 138 4.74 27.57 24.15
C ASP A 138 3.51 27.71 25.08
N LEU A 139 2.75 26.62 25.28
CA LEU A 139 1.69 26.52 26.29
C LEU A 139 1.76 25.19 27.06
N SER A 140 1.88 25.23 28.39
CA SER A 140 1.79 24.06 29.29
C SER A 140 0.55 24.13 30.19
N LEU A 141 -0.21 23.04 30.23
CA LEU A 141 -1.46 22.88 30.99
C LEU A 141 -1.35 21.70 31.97
N GLU A 142 -0.79 21.95 33.15
CA GLU A 142 -0.53 20.95 34.19
C GLU A 142 -1.68 20.90 35.22
N PHE A 143 -2.33 19.74 35.34
CA PHE A 143 -3.42 19.48 36.30
C PHE A 143 -4.62 20.44 36.18
N THR A 144 -4.84 20.96 34.97
CA THR A 144 -5.89 21.96 34.69
C THR A 144 -7.26 21.33 34.41
N SER A 145 -8.33 22.13 34.51
CA SER A 145 -9.68 21.68 34.15
C SER A 145 -10.59 22.81 33.66
N ASN A 146 -11.59 22.47 32.83
CA ASN A 146 -12.53 23.43 32.22
C ASN A 146 -11.81 24.64 31.59
N LEU A 147 -10.81 24.36 30.75
CA LEU A 147 -9.91 25.36 30.16
C LEU A 147 -9.97 25.28 28.63
N THR A 148 -9.99 26.43 27.96
CA THR A 148 -10.08 26.53 26.48
C THR A 148 -8.86 27.22 25.87
N VAL A 149 -8.29 26.64 24.81
CA VAL A 149 -7.19 27.21 24.02
C VAL A 149 -7.67 27.34 22.57
N ALA A 150 -7.95 28.56 22.10
CA ALA A 150 -8.64 28.77 20.83
C ALA A 150 -8.01 29.79 19.87
N ARG A 151 -7.82 29.43 18.59
CA ARG A 151 -7.36 30.34 17.50
C ARG A 151 -6.01 31.03 17.74
N ASN A 152 -5.14 30.39 18.51
CA ASN A 152 -3.78 30.88 18.76
C ASN A 152 -2.81 30.39 17.67
N ASN A 153 -1.67 31.07 17.55
CA ASN A 153 -0.56 30.70 16.67
C ASN A 153 0.67 30.37 17.53
N LEU A 154 1.09 29.10 17.56
CA LEU A 154 2.19 28.60 18.40
C LEU A 154 3.26 27.91 17.53
N SER A 155 4.56 28.15 17.79
CA SER A 155 5.62 27.66 16.90
C SER A 155 7.04 27.71 17.46
N HIS A 156 7.92 26.86 16.91
CA HIS A 156 9.35 26.78 17.25
C HIS A 156 9.61 26.37 18.71
N ALA A 157 8.85 25.39 19.17
CA ALA A 157 8.91 24.83 20.52
C ALA A 157 9.27 23.34 20.53
N ASP A 158 9.59 22.76 21.70
CA ASP A 158 9.62 21.30 21.82
C ASP A 158 8.17 20.77 21.79
N VAL A 159 7.26 21.41 22.53
CA VAL A 159 5.81 21.14 22.43
C VAL A 159 5.05 22.46 22.36
N ALA A 160 4.27 22.67 21.28
CA ALA A 160 3.49 23.91 21.16
C ALA A 160 2.35 23.97 22.19
N ILE A 161 1.60 22.88 22.40
CA ILE A 161 0.63 22.75 23.51
C ILE A 161 0.83 21.41 24.25
N GLN A 162 1.18 21.45 25.52
CA GLN A 162 1.17 20.29 26.42
C GLN A 162 -0.09 20.30 27.29
N VAL A 163 -0.75 19.14 27.38
CA VAL A 163 -1.86 18.87 28.31
C VAL A 163 -1.46 17.69 29.19
N TRP A 164 -1.25 17.93 30.48
CA TRP A 164 -0.79 16.91 31.43
C TRP A 164 -1.75 16.82 32.63
N TYR A 165 -2.36 15.64 32.81
CA TYR A 165 -3.28 15.36 33.90
C TYR A 165 -2.64 14.47 34.99
N ALA A 166 -3.32 14.39 36.15
CA ALA A 166 -2.97 13.46 37.23
C ALA A 166 -3.87 12.21 37.27
N ASN A 167 -5.07 12.28 36.67
CA ASN A 167 -6.05 11.20 36.54
C ASN A 167 -7.28 11.67 35.73
N ASP A 168 -8.16 10.72 35.40
CA ASP A 168 -9.34 10.88 34.55
C ASP A 168 -10.53 11.64 35.19
N THR A 169 -10.43 12.14 36.42
CA THR A 169 -11.58 12.74 37.13
C THR A 169 -11.81 14.23 36.86
N LEU A 170 -10.82 14.92 36.27
CA LEU A 170 -10.88 16.36 36.00
C LEU A 170 -11.82 16.72 34.83
N PRO A 171 -12.62 17.81 34.93
CA PRO A 171 -13.34 18.37 33.78
C PRO A 171 -12.39 18.74 32.64
N GLY A 172 -12.73 18.34 31.42
CA GLY A 172 -11.75 18.33 30.33
C GLY A 172 -11.28 19.70 29.81
N VAL A 173 -10.12 19.68 29.15
CA VAL A 173 -9.54 20.80 28.39
C VAL A 173 -10.01 20.75 26.94
N VAL A 174 -10.25 21.92 26.34
CA VAL A 174 -10.55 22.09 24.91
C VAL A 174 -9.40 22.83 24.22
N VAL A 175 -8.86 22.26 23.16
CA VAL A 175 -7.83 22.87 22.29
C VAL A 175 -8.40 22.92 20.88
N SER A 176 -8.73 24.12 20.37
CA SER A 176 -9.47 24.23 19.10
C SER A 176 -9.01 25.35 18.17
N GLU A 177 -9.10 25.13 16.85
CA GLU A 177 -8.85 26.16 15.82
C GLU A 177 -7.43 26.78 15.85
N ASN A 178 -6.46 26.22 16.59
CA ASN A 178 -5.10 26.76 16.70
C ASN A 178 -4.23 26.37 15.50
N ASN A 179 -3.21 27.18 15.19
CA ASN A 179 -2.18 26.89 14.20
C ASN A 179 -0.85 26.58 14.90
N LEU A 180 -0.33 25.36 14.69
CA LEU A 180 0.81 24.79 15.42
C LEU A 180 1.89 24.32 14.42
N SER A 181 3.08 24.93 14.44
CA SER A 181 4.08 24.65 13.38
C SER A 181 5.54 24.79 13.80
N SER A 182 6.43 24.05 13.13
CA SER A 182 7.88 24.09 13.35
C SER A 182 8.33 23.65 14.75
N SER A 183 7.54 22.85 15.46
CA SER A 183 7.84 22.35 16.81
C SER A 183 8.15 20.84 16.82
N GLN A 184 8.72 20.27 17.89
CA GLN A 184 8.88 18.80 17.95
C GLN A 184 7.50 18.10 18.05
N ALA A 185 6.55 18.66 18.80
CA ALA A 185 5.14 18.25 18.77
C ALA A 185 4.18 19.46 18.66
N GLY A 186 3.11 19.32 17.89
CA GLY A 186 2.00 20.28 17.87
C GLY A 186 1.21 20.24 19.19
N VAL A 187 0.53 19.12 19.47
CA VAL A 187 -0.09 18.87 20.78
C VAL A 187 0.44 17.60 21.40
N SER A 188 0.74 17.62 22.69
CA SER A 188 1.10 16.44 23.49
C SER A 188 0.13 16.27 24.65
N VAL A 189 -0.46 15.08 24.81
CA VAL A 189 -1.41 14.75 25.89
C VAL A 189 -0.88 13.56 26.70
N SER A 190 -0.85 13.69 28.03
CA SER A 190 -0.42 12.59 28.91
C SER A 190 -1.07 12.59 30.31
N GLY A 191 -0.98 11.44 30.99
CA GLY A 191 -1.35 11.30 32.41
C GLY A 191 -2.85 11.09 32.67
N GLY A 192 -3.57 10.44 31.75
CA GLY A 192 -5.03 10.32 31.79
C GLY A 192 -5.73 11.55 31.20
N GLY A 193 -6.98 11.75 31.64
CA GLY A 193 -7.75 12.99 31.48
C GLY A 193 -8.47 13.19 30.14
N ARG A 194 -9.71 13.65 30.20
CA ARG A 194 -10.56 13.95 29.03
C ARG A 194 -10.09 15.23 28.34
N ALA A 195 -9.67 15.17 27.08
CA ALA A 195 -9.41 16.36 26.27
C ALA A 195 -10.17 16.34 24.93
N ALA A 196 -10.52 17.51 24.43
CA ALA A 196 -11.08 17.71 23.09
C ALA A 196 -10.12 18.54 22.24
N ILE A 197 -9.46 17.93 21.27
CA ILE A 197 -8.56 18.58 20.31
C ILE A 197 -9.32 18.67 18.98
N VAL A 198 -9.83 19.86 18.63
CA VAL A 198 -10.83 20.03 17.56
C VAL A 198 -10.48 21.13 16.55
N GLY A 199 -10.39 20.81 15.26
CA GLY A 199 -10.25 21.82 14.21
C GLY A 199 -8.88 22.53 14.14
N ASN A 200 -7.84 21.98 14.77
CA ASN A 200 -6.51 22.61 14.78
C ASN A 200 -5.72 22.27 13.51
N ARG A 201 -4.85 23.17 13.08
CA ARG A 201 -3.89 22.97 11.98
C ARG A 201 -2.50 22.69 12.54
N MET A 202 -1.88 21.58 12.17
CA MET A 202 -0.59 21.15 12.68
C MET A 202 0.35 20.78 11.53
N SER A 203 1.39 21.59 11.27
CA SER A 203 2.25 21.34 10.11
C SER A 203 3.72 21.71 10.27
N ASN A 204 4.59 20.94 9.61
CA ASN A 204 6.06 21.04 9.70
C ASN A 204 6.60 20.80 11.12
N ASN A 205 5.88 20.08 11.97
CA ASN A 205 6.37 19.62 13.27
C ASN A 205 7.10 18.28 13.11
N SER A 206 7.77 17.77 14.15
CA SER A 206 8.21 16.36 14.10
C SER A 206 7.03 15.41 14.28
N TYR A 207 6.11 15.68 15.20
CA TYR A 207 4.82 15.01 15.37
C TYR A 207 3.68 16.04 15.32
N GLY A 208 2.54 15.71 14.72
CA GLY A 208 1.34 16.56 14.80
C GLY A 208 0.72 16.51 16.20
N ILE A 209 0.09 15.38 16.52
CA ILE A 209 -0.43 15.06 17.86
C ILE A 209 0.33 13.85 18.43
N ARG A 210 0.72 13.92 19.71
CA ARG A 210 1.19 12.79 20.51
C ARG A 210 0.26 12.56 21.70
N VAL A 211 -0.12 11.30 21.94
CA VAL A 211 -0.90 10.87 23.11
C VAL A 211 -0.16 9.74 23.81
N ASP A 212 0.00 9.84 25.13
CA ASP A 212 0.83 8.91 25.91
C ASP A 212 0.18 8.60 27.28
N GLY A 213 -0.34 7.38 27.44
CA GLY A 213 -0.98 6.93 28.69
C GLY A 213 -2.24 7.73 29.09
N SER A 214 -3.09 8.10 28.12
CA SER A 214 -4.30 8.92 28.35
C SER A 214 -5.60 8.22 27.95
N SER A 215 -6.75 8.76 28.36
CA SER A 215 -8.05 8.12 28.13
C SER A 215 -9.17 9.12 27.82
N ASN A 216 -10.23 8.65 27.16
CA ASN A 216 -11.47 9.43 26.92
C ASN A 216 -11.23 10.73 26.13
N LEU A 217 -10.42 10.66 25.05
CA LEU A 217 -10.09 11.82 24.22
C LEU A 217 -11.01 11.94 22.99
N SER A 218 -11.26 13.18 22.57
CA SER A 218 -11.92 13.52 21.32
C SER A 218 -10.95 14.29 20.42
N LEU A 219 -10.60 13.72 19.27
CA LEU A 219 -9.60 14.20 18.32
C LEU A 219 -10.33 14.38 16.97
N VAL A 220 -10.84 15.57 16.69
CA VAL A 220 -11.85 15.77 15.63
C VAL A 220 -11.47 16.90 14.67
N ALA A 221 -11.62 16.67 13.36
CA ALA A 221 -11.46 17.70 12.32
C ALA A 221 -10.11 18.44 12.31
N ASN A 222 -9.03 17.87 12.87
CA ASN A 222 -7.70 18.47 12.82
C ASN A 222 -7.04 18.20 11.47
N ALA A 223 -6.25 19.16 10.97
CA ALA A 223 -5.48 19.03 9.73
C ALA A 223 -3.99 18.89 10.06
N LEU A 224 -3.48 17.67 9.96
CA LEU A 224 -2.13 17.25 10.32
C LEU A 224 -1.36 16.99 9.02
N SER A 225 -0.46 17.89 8.63
CA SER A 225 0.19 17.84 7.31
C SER A 225 1.67 18.14 7.35
N LYS A 226 2.48 17.38 6.61
CA LYS A 226 3.94 17.59 6.49
C LYS A 226 4.68 17.56 7.82
N ASN A 227 4.20 16.78 8.79
CA ASN A 227 4.95 16.50 10.01
C ASN A 227 5.98 15.38 9.72
N GLN A 228 7.18 15.42 10.31
CA GLN A 228 8.33 14.60 9.88
C GLN A 228 8.19 13.10 10.22
N PHE A 229 7.45 12.80 11.28
CA PHE A 229 7.06 11.46 11.71
C PHE A 229 5.53 11.34 11.56
N GLN A 230 4.85 10.76 12.55
CA GLN A 230 3.39 10.62 12.55
C GLN A 230 2.68 11.98 12.61
N GLY A 231 1.63 12.14 11.80
CA GLY A 231 0.59 13.13 12.01
C GLY A 231 -0.05 12.94 13.38
N MET A 232 -0.40 11.70 13.75
CA MET A 232 -0.84 11.35 15.09
C MET A 232 -0.20 10.04 15.60
N LEU A 233 0.54 10.12 16.70
CA LEU A 233 1.04 8.96 17.45
C LEU A 233 0.25 8.79 18.75
N VAL A 234 -0.33 7.61 18.93
CA VAL A 234 -1.09 7.24 20.14
C VAL A 234 -0.42 6.03 20.80
N THR A 235 -0.04 6.18 22.07
CA THR A 235 0.66 5.14 22.84
C THR A 235 -0.07 4.83 24.15
N GLN A 236 -0.28 3.55 24.45
CA GLN A 236 -0.82 3.03 25.73
C GLN A 236 -2.10 3.73 26.21
N SER A 237 -2.97 4.12 25.27
CA SER A 237 -4.11 5.01 25.52
C SER A 237 -5.45 4.33 25.19
N SER A 238 -6.57 4.84 25.71
CA SER A 238 -7.87 4.16 25.60
C SER A 238 -9.10 5.04 25.42
N ASN A 239 -10.15 4.48 24.81
CA ASN A 239 -11.46 5.14 24.62
C ASN A 239 -11.31 6.47 23.85
N LEU A 240 -10.92 6.36 22.58
CA LEU A 240 -10.56 7.51 21.74
C LEU A 240 -11.59 7.71 20.63
N THR A 241 -12.02 8.95 20.40
CA THR A 241 -12.84 9.33 19.24
C THR A 241 -11.97 10.08 18.26
N ILE A 242 -11.74 9.53 17.07
CA ILE A 242 -10.87 10.09 16.03
C ILE A 242 -11.72 10.27 14.77
N GLU A 243 -12.26 11.47 14.54
CA GLU A 243 -13.27 11.69 13.49
C GLU A 243 -12.94 12.89 12.58
N SER A 244 -13.11 12.71 11.27
CA SER A 244 -12.96 13.76 10.25
C SER A 244 -11.60 14.49 10.19
N ASN A 245 -10.53 13.91 10.74
CA ASN A 245 -9.19 14.50 10.65
C ASN A 245 -8.58 14.27 9.25
N ASP A 246 -7.74 15.21 8.84
CA ASP A 246 -6.98 15.20 7.59
C ASP A 246 -5.50 14.92 7.88
N PHE A 247 -5.01 13.80 7.40
CA PHE A 247 -3.61 13.38 7.40
C PHE A 247 -3.06 13.55 5.98
N SER A 248 -2.24 14.56 5.73
CA SER A 248 -1.78 14.90 4.37
C SER A 248 -0.26 15.01 4.28
N GLY A 249 0.38 13.99 3.70
CA GLY A 249 1.81 13.93 3.39
C GLY A 249 2.69 14.16 4.60
N ASN A 250 2.43 13.45 5.70
CA ASN A 250 3.33 13.40 6.85
C ASN A 250 4.47 12.38 6.58
N GLY A 251 5.25 12.04 7.61
CA GLY A 251 6.04 10.83 7.59
C GLY A 251 5.15 9.59 7.68
N ALA A 252 4.10 9.66 8.51
CA ALA A 252 3.06 8.64 8.68
C ALA A 252 1.74 9.30 9.09
N GLY A 253 0.60 8.64 8.86
CA GLY A 253 -0.72 9.13 9.22
C GLY A 253 -1.01 8.97 10.72
N LEU A 254 -1.65 7.85 11.05
CA LEU A 254 -2.14 7.53 12.40
C LEU A 254 -1.56 6.19 12.88
N TRP A 255 -0.75 6.24 13.94
CA TRP A 255 -0.24 5.04 14.60
C TRP A 255 -0.94 4.82 15.94
N LEU A 256 -1.61 3.69 16.09
CA LEU A 256 -2.17 3.20 17.35
C LEU A 256 -1.22 2.15 17.94
N THR A 257 -0.58 2.45 19.07
CA THR A 257 0.42 1.59 19.71
C THR A 257 -0.03 1.17 21.10
N GLU A 258 -0.18 -0.13 21.32
CA GLU A 258 -0.64 -0.76 22.58
C GLU A 258 -1.88 -0.08 23.19
N SER A 259 -2.79 0.34 22.33
CA SER A 259 -3.94 1.19 22.68
C SER A 259 -5.25 0.43 22.50
N LEU A 260 -6.34 0.94 23.10
CA LEU A 260 -7.63 0.23 23.18
C LEU A 260 -8.82 1.10 22.80
N ASN A 261 -9.88 0.50 22.27
CA ASN A 261 -11.21 1.14 22.09
C ASN A 261 -11.15 2.48 21.34
N ALA A 262 -10.36 2.58 20.27
CA ALA A 262 -10.37 3.76 19.39
C ALA A 262 -11.48 3.63 18.33
N THR A 263 -12.27 4.68 18.13
CA THR A 263 -13.32 4.78 17.11
C THR A 263 -12.86 5.75 16.03
N LEU A 264 -12.73 5.28 14.80
CA LEU A 264 -12.22 6.03 13.65
C LEU A 264 -13.33 6.18 12.61
N ARG A 265 -13.69 7.42 12.22
CA ARG A 265 -14.70 7.68 11.18
C ARG A 265 -14.37 8.89 10.31
N GLY A 266 -14.58 8.76 9.00
CA GLY A 266 -14.52 9.89 8.06
C GLY A 266 -13.17 10.61 7.97
N ASN A 267 -12.08 10.02 8.49
CA ASN A 267 -10.75 10.61 8.39
C ASN A 267 -10.18 10.40 6.98
N THR A 268 -9.42 11.37 6.48
CA THR A 268 -8.74 11.27 5.18
C THR A 268 -7.24 11.15 5.36
N PHE A 269 -6.62 10.30 4.55
CA PHE A 269 -5.19 10.10 4.48
C PHE A 269 -4.75 10.29 3.01
N ASP A 270 -3.84 11.23 2.76
CA ASP A 270 -3.21 11.51 1.46
C ASP A 270 -1.71 11.24 1.59
N HIS A 271 -1.23 10.19 0.92
CA HIS A 271 0.14 9.65 1.08
C HIS A 271 0.49 9.31 2.55
N ASP A 272 -0.50 8.81 3.31
CA ASP A 272 -0.46 8.47 4.74
C ASP A 272 -1.39 7.24 4.97
N GLY A 273 -1.37 6.61 6.16
CA GLY A 273 -2.33 5.53 6.49
C GLY A 273 -2.58 5.30 7.99
N LEU A 274 -3.19 4.15 8.30
CA LEU A 274 -3.43 3.67 9.67
C LEU A 274 -2.51 2.48 9.98
N VAL A 275 -1.83 2.48 11.12
CA VAL A 275 -1.01 1.33 11.58
C VAL A 275 -1.42 0.93 13.00
N VAL A 276 -1.65 -0.36 13.24
CA VAL A 276 -2.23 -0.85 14.50
C VAL A 276 -1.28 -1.82 15.21
N LEU A 277 -0.36 -1.28 15.99
CA LEU A 277 0.71 -2.02 16.65
C LEU A 277 0.29 -2.45 18.06
N GLY A 278 0.24 -3.76 18.30
CA GLY A 278 -0.01 -4.33 19.62
C GLY A 278 0.61 -5.71 19.81
N SER A 279 1.03 -6.02 21.04
CA SER A 279 1.52 -7.35 21.45
C SER A 279 0.41 -8.31 21.88
N SER A 280 -0.84 -7.84 21.92
CA SER A 280 -2.01 -8.62 22.30
C SER A 280 -3.13 -8.44 21.27
N VAL A 281 -3.98 -9.46 21.12
CA VAL A 281 -5.19 -9.39 20.28
C VAL A 281 -6.06 -8.18 20.65
N PRO A 282 -6.41 -7.88 21.92
CA PRO A 282 -7.19 -6.69 22.25
C PRO A 282 -6.55 -5.36 21.88
N THR A 283 -5.21 -5.23 21.95
CA THR A 283 -4.50 -4.02 21.48
C THR A 283 -4.42 -3.89 19.97
N ARG A 284 -5.14 -4.74 19.23
CA ARG A 284 -5.54 -4.52 17.83
C ARG A 284 -7.07 -4.62 17.64
N SER A 285 -7.70 -5.75 17.98
CA SER A 285 -9.11 -6.02 17.65
C SER A 285 -10.12 -5.11 18.39
N SER A 286 -9.74 -4.41 19.47
CA SER A 286 -10.68 -3.53 20.19
C SER A 286 -11.08 -2.24 19.44
N HIS A 287 -10.42 -1.90 18.33
CA HIS A 287 -10.73 -0.70 17.55
C HIS A 287 -12.02 -0.85 16.72
N SER A 288 -12.66 0.29 16.42
CA SER A 288 -13.83 0.42 15.56
C SER A 288 -13.49 1.37 14.41
N VAL A 289 -13.00 0.80 13.31
CA VAL A 289 -12.66 1.55 12.08
C VAL A 289 -13.82 1.43 11.11
N ALA A 290 -14.44 2.54 10.74
CA ALA A 290 -15.50 2.57 9.73
C ALA A 290 -14.91 2.64 8.30
N ALA A 291 -15.65 2.14 7.31
CA ALA A 291 -15.24 2.16 5.91
C ALA A 291 -15.33 3.55 5.24
N ASP A 292 -15.72 4.59 5.99
CA ASP A 292 -15.70 5.99 5.56
C ASP A 292 -14.36 6.69 5.85
N ASN A 293 -13.39 6.00 6.49
CA ASN A 293 -12.00 6.44 6.52
C ASN A 293 -11.34 6.12 5.17
N LEU A 294 -10.72 7.12 4.53
CA LEU A 294 -10.24 7.02 3.16
C LEU A 294 -8.72 7.23 3.07
N VAL A 295 -8.01 6.28 2.49
CA VAL A 295 -6.62 6.41 2.05
C VAL A 295 -6.63 6.67 0.55
N ASN A 296 -6.11 7.82 0.12
CA ASN A 296 -6.06 8.27 -1.27
C ASN A 296 -7.43 8.25 -1.98
N GLY A 297 -8.50 8.47 -1.23
CA GLY A 297 -9.90 8.44 -1.69
C GLY A 297 -10.56 7.06 -1.71
N LYS A 298 -9.81 5.97 -1.49
CA LYS A 298 -10.32 4.59 -1.39
C LYS A 298 -10.51 4.19 0.09
N PRO A 299 -11.46 3.29 0.43
CA PRO A 299 -11.75 2.94 1.83
C PRO A 299 -10.64 2.12 2.50
N ILE A 300 -10.40 2.37 3.80
CA ILE A 300 -9.69 1.41 4.66
C ILE A 300 -10.63 0.24 4.94
N ARG A 301 -10.17 -0.99 4.65
CA ARG A 301 -10.87 -2.23 5.03
C ARG A 301 -10.21 -2.81 6.27
N TYR A 302 -10.96 -2.87 7.37
CA TYR A 302 -10.52 -3.39 8.65
C TYR A 302 -11.37 -4.60 9.04
N PHE A 303 -10.80 -5.80 8.94
CA PHE A 303 -11.45 -7.06 9.31
C PHE A 303 -10.85 -7.61 10.61
N LYS A 304 -11.69 -8.20 11.46
CA LYS A 304 -11.25 -8.77 12.74
C LYS A 304 -12.13 -9.93 13.18
N GLU A 305 -11.54 -10.90 13.87
CA GLU A 305 -12.27 -12.02 14.49
C GLU A 305 -13.05 -12.87 13.44
N GLU A 306 -12.61 -12.86 12.18
CA GLU A 306 -13.27 -13.50 11.03
C GLU A 306 -12.81 -14.96 10.80
N SER A 307 -13.65 -15.76 10.12
CA SER A 307 -13.27 -17.11 9.67
C SER A 307 -13.84 -17.42 8.29
N GLY A 308 -12.98 -17.79 7.34
CA GLY A 308 -13.38 -17.94 5.93
C GLY A 308 -13.54 -16.61 5.20
N LEU A 309 -12.78 -15.58 5.60
CA LEU A 309 -12.81 -14.25 4.99
C LEU A 309 -12.31 -14.33 3.53
N VAL A 310 -13.10 -13.80 2.60
CA VAL A 310 -12.72 -13.63 1.19
C VAL A 310 -12.73 -12.15 0.84
N VAL A 311 -11.64 -11.66 0.26
CA VAL A 311 -11.49 -10.29 -0.23
C VAL A 311 -11.03 -10.35 -1.70
N GLU A 312 -11.87 -9.88 -2.60
CA GLU A 312 -11.62 -9.87 -4.05
C GLU A 312 -11.72 -8.42 -4.58
N GLY A 313 -10.73 -8.01 -5.38
CA GLY A 313 -10.79 -6.76 -6.17
C GLY A 313 -10.09 -5.51 -5.58
N SER A 314 -9.95 -4.49 -6.42
CA SER A 314 -8.96 -3.40 -6.30
C SER A 314 -9.36 -2.17 -5.48
N ASP A 315 -10.57 -2.14 -4.90
CA ASP A 315 -11.18 -0.92 -4.36
C ASP A 315 -10.92 -0.74 -2.85
N VAL A 316 -9.65 -0.81 -2.47
CA VAL A 316 -9.15 -0.56 -1.10
C VAL A 316 -8.02 0.46 -1.10
N GLY A 317 -8.03 1.37 -0.13
CA GLY A 317 -6.91 2.28 0.10
C GLY A 317 -5.86 1.64 1.01
N GLN A 318 -6.31 0.77 1.91
CA GLN A 318 -5.50 -0.03 2.82
C GLN A 318 -6.32 -1.25 3.26
N LEU A 319 -5.67 -2.40 3.45
CA LEU A 319 -6.29 -3.62 4.00
C LEU A 319 -5.62 -4.03 5.31
N ILE A 320 -6.40 -4.23 6.36
CA ILE A 320 -5.94 -4.66 7.69
C ILE A 320 -6.80 -5.86 8.12
N VAL A 321 -6.17 -6.98 8.47
CA VAL A 321 -6.83 -8.21 8.91
C VAL A 321 -6.22 -8.67 10.23
N VAL A 322 -7.06 -8.81 11.26
CA VAL A 322 -6.65 -9.07 12.65
C VAL A 322 -7.32 -10.31 13.22
N ASP A 323 -6.59 -11.16 13.95
CA ASP A 323 -7.15 -12.28 14.74
C ASP A 323 -8.16 -13.13 13.95
N SER A 324 -7.79 -13.50 12.72
CA SER A 324 -8.70 -14.09 11.73
C SER A 324 -8.13 -15.38 11.12
N THR A 325 -9.01 -16.23 10.59
CA THR A 325 -8.65 -17.59 10.15
C THR A 325 -9.14 -17.90 8.74
N ASN A 326 -8.37 -18.69 7.98
CA ASN A 326 -8.73 -19.13 6.62
C ASN A 326 -9.10 -17.95 5.71
N VAL A 327 -8.14 -17.05 5.50
CA VAL A 327 -8.29 -15.79 4.77
C VAL A 327 -7.85 -15.96 3.31
N SER A 328 -8.64 -15.45 2.36
CA SER A 328 -8.31 -15.38 0.94
C SER A 328 -8.32 -13.93 0.46
N ILE A 329 -7.25 -13.49 -0.18
CA ILE A 329 -7.05 -12.14 -0.73
C ILE A 329 -6.61 -12.32 -2.19
N ASP A 330 -7.45 -11.97 -3.14
CA ASP A 330 -7.19 -12.15 -4.58
C ASP A 330 -7.44 -10.86 -5.38
N ASN A 331 -6.52 -10.51 -6.28
CA ASN A 331 -6.62 -9.35 -7.17
C ASN A 331 -6.89 -8.02 -6.40
N VAL A 332 -6.32 -7.89 -5.20
CA VAL A 332 -6.44 -6.71 -4.34
C VAL A 332 -5.28 -5.75 -4.61
N SER A 333 -5.53 -4.44 -4.53
CA SER A 333 -4.45 -3.45 -4.61
C SER A 333 -4.68 -2.26 -3.69
N ALA A 334 -3.67 -1.97 -2.87
CA ALA A 334 -3.57 -0.78 -2.02
C ALA A 334 -2.25 -0.07 -2.34
N ASP A 335 -2.27 1.26 -2.41
CA ASP A 335 -1.15 2.08 -2.86
C ASP A 335 -1.10 3.43 -2.16
N HIS A 336 0.11 3.98 -1.99
CA HIS A 336 0.40 5.25 -1.31
C HIS A 336 -0.12 5.32 0.15
N ALA A 337 -0.11 4.20 0.87
CA ALA A 337 -0.41 4.09 2.31
C ALA A 337 0.86 3.90 3.16
N ASP A 338 0.75 4.10 4.49
CA ASP A 338 1.78 3.69 5.46
C ASP A 338 2.14 2.18 5.32
N VAL A 339 1.11 1.33 5.24
CA VAL A 339 1.23 -0.13 5.06
C VAL A 339 0.11 -0.56 4.11
N GLY A 340 0.43 -1.22 2.97
CA GLY A 340 -0.59 -1.65 2.01
C GLY A 340 -1.51 -2.75 2.55
N LEU A 341 -0.90 -3.78 3.14
CA LEU A 341 -1.58 -4.91 3.80
C LEU A 341 -0.97 -5.19 5.20
N GLU A 342 -1.77 -5.11 6.26
CA GLU A 342 -1.40 -5.59 7.60
C GLU A 342 -2.11 -6.92 7.91
N LEU A 343 -1.34 -7.97 8.21
CA LEU A 343 -1.82 -9.27 8.71
C LEU A 343 -1.31 -9.49 10.14
N ALA A 344 -2.20 -9.45 11.13
CA ALA A 344 -1.85 -9.56 12.54
C ALA A 344 -2.63 -10.67 13.26
N HIS A 345 -1.95 -11.62 13.89
CA HIS A 345 -2.59 -12.81 14.52
C HIS A 345 -3.47 -13.63 13.53
N VAL A 346 -3.11 -13.67 12.25
CA VAL A 346 -3.85 -14.41 11.22
C VAL A 346 -3.33 -15.85 11.15
N GLN A 347 -4.23 -16.84 11.03
CA GLN A 347 -3.85 -18.24 10.80
C GLN A 347 -4.47 -18.79 9.50
N GLY A 348 -3.62 -19.18 8.56
CA GLY A 348 -4.04 -19.66 7.24
C GLY A 348 -4.50 -18.49 6.38
N ALA A 349 -3.59 -17.93 5.58
CA ALA A 349 -3.94 -16.89 4.60
C ALA A 349 -3.30 -17.17 3.24
N SER A 350 -4.08 -16.99 2.17
CA SER A 350 -3.59 -16.99 0.79
C SER A 350 -3.79 -15.60 0.21
N VAL A 351 -2.68 -14.92 -0.08
CA VAL A 351 -2.61 -13.68 -0.84
C VAL A 351 -2.13 -14.05 -2.24
N GLN A 352 -2.86 -13.61 -3.27
CA GLN A 352 -2.51 -13.91 -4.65
C GLN A 352 -2.92 -12.82 -5.64
N ASN A 353 -2.21 -12.76 -6.77
CA ASN A 353 -2.43 -11.82 -7.88
C ASN A 353 -2.53 -10.33 -7.45
N SER A 354 -2.03 -9.98 -6.27
CA SER A 354 -2.32 -8.71 -5.59
C SER A 354 -1.15 -7.75 -5.69
N ASN A 355 -1.42 -6.44 -5.57
CA ASN A 355 -0.44 -5.39 -5.78
C ASN A 355 -0.41 -4.40 -4.60
N PHE A 356 0.61 -4.52 -3.75
CA PHE A 356 0.83 -3.66 -2.57
C PHE A 356 2.03 -2.72 -2.78
N SER A 357 2.22 -2.28 -4.02
CA SER A 357 3.31 -1.37 -4.40
C SER A 357 3.00 0.09 -4.06
N TYR A 358 4.04 0.94 -4.04
CA TYR A 358 3.99 2.37 -3.69
C TYR A 358 3.59 2.70 -2.23
N ASN A 359 3.60 1.71 -1.33
CA ASN A 359 3.36 1.92 0.11
C ASN A 359 4.68 2.04 0.89
N ASP A 360 4.67 2.75 2.01
CA ASP A 360 5.87 2.95 2.84
C ASP A 360 6.37 1.64 3.49
N GLN A 361 5.47 0.68 3.70
CA GLN A 361 5.73 -0.76 3.67
C GLN A 361 4.66 -1.45 2.80
N GLY A 362 5.05 -2.38 1.95
CA GLY A 362 4.08 -3.09 1.10
C GLY A 362 3.14 -3.99 1.90
N VAL A 363 3.71 -4.96 2.61
CA VAL A 363 2.99 -5.91 3.47
C VAL A 363 3.69 -6.03 4.82
N PHE A 364 2.94 -6.03 5.91
CA PHE A 364 3.43 -6.33 7.26
C PHE A 364 2.70 -7.54 7.85
N VAL A 365 3.44 -8.61 8.13
CA VAL A 365 2.95 -9.88 8.70
C VAL A 365 3.51 -10.03 10.12
N THR A 366 2.64 -10.08 11.12
CA THR A 366 3.05 -10.12 12.53
C THR A 366 2.22 -11.12 13.34
N ASN A 367 2.89 -11.90 14.21
CA ASN A 367 2.25 -12.87 15.11
C ASN A 367 1.34 -13.90 14.41
N SER A 368 1.58 -14.17 13.12
CA SER A 368 0.68 -14.92 12.24
C SER A 368 1.30 -16.27 11.83
N SER A 369 0.49 -17.19 11.29
CA SER A 369 1.02 -18.44 10.73
C SER A 369 0.33 -18.92 9.47
N ASP A 370 1.09 -19.70 8.68
CA ASP A 370 0.58 -20.45 7.53
C ASP A 370 0.10 -19.47 6.43
N ILE A 371 1.01 -18.58 6.01
CA ILE A 371 0.75 -17.45 5.11
C ILE A 371 1.43 -17.71 3.76
N LEU A 372 0.68 -17.61 2.67
CA LEU A 372 1.14 -17.75 1.29
C LEU A 372 0.97 -16.42 0.54
N PHE A 373 2.02 -16.03 -0.20
CA PHE A 373 2.03 -14.99 -1.22
C PHE A 373 2.33 -15.64 -2.58
N ALA A 374 1.52 -15.37 -3.60
CA ALA A 374 1.55 -16.08 -4.87
C ALA A 374 1.20 -15.17 -6.07
N HIS A 375 2.19 -14.88 -6.93
CA HIS A 375 2.06 -13.96 -8.08
C HIS A 375 1.78 -12.50 -7.71
N ASP A 376 2.23 -12.08 -6.52
CA ASP A 376 2.01 -10.72 -6.01
C ASP A 376 3.08 -9.73 -6.49
N SER A 377 2.76 -8.43 -6.49
CA SER A 377 3.68 -7.33 -6.77
C SER A 377 3.82 -6.42 -5.55
N VAL A 378 5.04 -6.27 -5.03
CA VAL A 378 5.28 -5.49 -3.80
C VAL A 378 6.58 -4.69 -3.91
N TRP A 379 6.48 -3.46 -4.46
CA TRP A 379 7.64 -2.63 -4.81
C TRP A 379 7.39 -1.11 -4.63
N PHE A 380 8.45 -0.30 -4.52
CA PHE A 380 8.38 1.12 -4.15
C PHE A 380 9.30 2.03 -4.97
N THR A 381 8.74 3.01 -5.70
CA THR A 381 9.56 4.01 -6.42
C THR A 381 9.36 5.42 -5.88
N ASN A 382 10.29 5.84 -5.02
CA ASN A 382 10.52 7.15 -4.39
C ASN A 382 9.64 8.36 -4.78
N GLN A 383 9.06 9.02 -3.76
CA GLN A 383 9.12 10.49 -3.64
C GLN A 383 9.35 10.98 -2.19
N SER A 384 10.62 11.05 -1.80
CA SER A 384 11.17 11.95 -0.76
C SER A 384 10.71 11.78 0.70
N CYS A 385 10.89 10.60 1.30
CA CYS A 385 10.76 10.37 2.75
C CYS A 385 12.11 10.20 3.47
N LEU A 386 12.14 10.38 4.80
CA LEU A 386 13.36 10.39 5.61
C LEU A 386 13.67 9.01 6.25
N PRO A 387 14.95 8.60 6.37
CA PRO A 387 15.34 7.21 6.64
C PRO A 387 15.36 6.85 8.14
N LEU A 388 14.25 7.05 8.85
CA LEU A 388 14.22 7.05 10.33
C LEU A 388 13.42 5.89 10.99
N VAL A 389 13.01 4.87 10.23
CA VAL A 389 12.40 3.64 10.77
C VAL A 389 13.08 2.41 10.15
N PRO A 390 13.51 1.39 10.93
CA PRO A 390 14.32 0.27 10.43
C PRO A 390 13.72 -0.65 9.36
N ALA A 391 12.45 -0.44 9.00
CA ALA A 391 11.70 -1.30 8.07
C ALA A 391 10.98 -0.53 6.94
N ARG A 392 11.19 0.80 6.82
CA ARG A 392 10.58 1.61 5.75
C ARG A 392 11.16 1.32 4.38
N GLY A 393 10.34 1.48 3.35
CA GLY A 393 10.64 1.10 1.97
C GLY A 393 10.77 -0.41 1.77
N SER A 394 10.31 -1.24 2.72
CA SER A 394 10.38 -2.70 2.60
C SER A 394 9.17 -3.27 1.86
N GLY A 395 9.41 -4.33 1.09
CA GLY A 395 8.36 -5.02 0.35
C GLY A 395 7.45 -5.80 1.32
N ILE A 396 7.93 -6.96 1.78
CA ILE A 396 7.26 -7.78 2.80
C ILE A 396 8.09 -7.75 4.09
N HIS A 397 7.50 -7.33 5.20
CA HIS A 397 8.08 -7.40 6.55
C HIS A 397 7.38 -8.52 7.34
N VAL A 398 8.15 -9.50 7.81
CA VAL A 398 7.68 -10.62 8.65
C VAL A 398 8.27 -10.51 10.05
N ALA A 399 7.42 -10.61 11.08
CA ALA A 399 7.84 -10.56 12.48
C ALA A 399 7.09 -11.58 13.34
N SER A 400 7.80 -12.27 14.23
CA SER A 400 7.18 -13.18 15.23
C SER A 400 6.17 -14.17 14.64
N SER A 401 6.43 -14.66 13.43
CA SER A 401 5.49 -15.43 12.61
C SER A 401 6.12 -16.74 12.12
N ARG A 402 5.31 -17.68 11.64
CA ARG A 402 5.79 -19.00 11.18
C ARG A 402 5.15 -19.48 9.88
N ASN A 403 5.84 -20.31 9.13
CA ASN A 403 5.35 -20.92 7.88
C ASN A 403 4.88 -19.83 6.89
N VAL A 404 5.80 -18.94 6.49
CA VAL A 404 5.52 -17.86 5.52
C VAL A 404 6.18 -18.20 4.20
N THR A 405 5.39 -18.32 3.13
CA THR A 405 5.86 -18.67 1.79
C THR A 405 5.61 -17.53 0.81
N VAL A 406 6.65 -17.13 0.08
CA VAL A 406 6.56 -16.24 -1.07
C VAL A 406 6.90 -17.04 -2.32
N SER A 407 6.04 -16.97 -3.34
CA SER A 407 6.18 -17.75 -4.57
C SER A 407 5.78 -16.95 -5.80
N LEU A 408 6.57 -17.02 -6.87
CA LEU A 408 6.25 -16.45 -8.19
C LEU A 408 5.99 -14.92 -8.20
N SER A 409 6.46 -14.19 -7.17
CA SER A 409 6.15 -12.77 -6.93
C SER A 409 7.26 -11.81 -7.37
N ASP A 410 6.91 -10.53 -7.63
CA ASP A 410 7.85 -9.45 -7.93
C ASP A 410 8.03 -8.51 -6.71
N LEU A 411 9.13 -8.73 -5.98
CA LEU A 411 9.62 -7.90 -4.87
C LEU A 411 10.82 -7.03 -5.31
N SER A 412 10.81 -6.55 -6.56
CA SER A 412 11.84 -5.63 -7.07
C SER A 412 11.71 -4.21 -6.49
N ARG A 413 12.65 -3.31 -6.80
CA ARG A 413 12.56 -1.85 -6.54
C ARG A 413 12.07 -1.49 -5.13
N ASN A 414 12.65 -2.03 -4.07
CA ASN A 414 12.36 -1.66 -2.68
C ASN A 414 13.55 -0.88 -2.09
N GLU A 415 13.27 0.23 -1.40
CA GLU A 415 14.30 1.13 -0.85
C GLU A 415 14.83 0.68 0.52
N GLY A 416 14.09 -0.16 1.22
CA GLY A 416 14.53 -0.97 2.35
C GLY A 416 14.92 -2.37 1.90
N ALA A 417 14.45 -3.38 2.63
CA ALA A 417 14.62 -4.78 2.26
C ALA A 417 13.35 -5.32 1.56
N ALA A 418 13.50 -5.97 0.40
CA ALA A 418 12.35 -6.53 -0.31
C ALA A 418 11.63 -7.64 0.48
N LEU A 419 12.38 -8.45 1.22
CA LEU A 419 11.90 -9.25 2.34
C LEU A 419 12.72 -8.93 3.60
N PHE A 420 12.03 -8.54 4.67
CA PHE A 420 12.63 -8.19 5.96
C PHE A 420 12.12 -9.10 7.09
N VAL A 421 13.03 -9.65 7.91
CA VAL A 421 12.69 -10.45 9.09
C VAL A 421 13.50 -9.95 10.29
N ASP A 422 12.83 -9.30 11.26
CA ASP A 422 13.45 -8.57 12.38
C ASP A 422 13.29 -9.21 13.76
N ARG A 423 12.46 -10.24 13.87
CA ARG A 423 12.03 -10.86 15.13
C ARG A 423 11.93 -12.38 14.99
N PRO A 424 12.21 -13.14 16.07
CA PRO A 424 12.23 -14.61 16.06
C PRO A 424 11.02 -15.22 15.34
N SER A 425 11.30 -15.91 14.24
CA SER A 425 10.32 -16.46 13.30
C SER A 425 10.77 -17.86 12.86
N GLU A 426 9.88 -18.62 12.21
CA GLU A 426 10.13 -20.01 11.82
C GLU A 426 9.66 -20.31 10.38
N ASN A 427 10.43 -21.08 9.61
CA ASN A 427 10.06 -21.58 8.27
C ASN A 427 9.61 -20.47 7.30
N VAL A 428 10.55 -19.63 6.85
CA VAL A 428 10.32 -18.70 5.74
C VAL A 428 10.81 -19.35 4.44
N THR A 429 9.97 -19.35 3.41
CA THR A 429 10.31 -19.87 2.08
C THR A 429 10.13 -18.77 1.04
N VAL A 430 11.10 -18.61 0.15
CA VAL A 430 11.03 -17.80 -1.07
C VAL A 430 11.30 -18.74 -2.25
N SER A 431 10.56 -18.58 -3.34
CA SER A 431 10.71 -19.44 -4.51
C SER A 431 10.25 -18.80 -5.81
N ASP A 432 10.97 -19.09 -6.90
CA ASP A 432 10.67 -18.65 -8.27
C ASP A 432 10.39 -17.13 -8.41
N SER A 433 10.93 -16.31 -7.49
CA SER A 433 10.55 -14.91 -7.30
C SER A 433 11.62 -13.92 -7.79
N ALA A 434 11.20 -12.71 -8.11
CA ALA A 434 12.07 -11.63 -8.58
C ALA A 434 12.37 -10.63 -7.46
N LEU A 435 13.64 -10.41 -7.15
CA LEU A 435 14.09 -9.44 -6.16
C LEU A 435 15.19 -8.55 -6.78
N VAL A 436 14.79 -7.64 -7.66
CA VAL A 436 15.70 -6.86 -8.53
C VAL A 436 15.73 -5.38 -8.14
N ASN A 437 16.91 -4.76 -8.10
CA ASN A 437 17.09 -3.31 -7.88
C ASN A 437 16.56 -2.82 -6.51
N ASN A 438 16.78 -3.60 -5.46
CA ASN A 438 16.47 -3.24 -4.06
C ASN A 438 17.70 -2.69 -3.32
N THR A 439 17.53 -1.97 -2.21
CA THR A 439 18.66 -1.69 -1.30
C THR A 439 19.16 -2.99 -0.68
N VAL A 440 18.26 -3.81 -0.12
CA VAL A 440 18.55 -5.21 0.20
C VAL A 440 17.46 -6.10 -0.42
N ALA A 441 17.80 -7.25 -0.99
CA ALA A 441 16.76 -8.18 -1.44
C ALA A 441 16.18 -8.99 -0.28
N ILE A 442 17.01 -9.68 0.50
CA ILE A 442 16.58 -10.40 1.72
C ILE A 442 17.47 -9.97 2.88
N GLN A 443 16.85 -9.43 3.93
CA GLN A 443 17.50 -9.15 5.21
C GLN A 443 16.78 -9.90 6.34
N VAL A 444 17.51 -10.78 7.01
CA VAL A 444 17.00 -11.73 7.99
C VAL A 444 17.87 -11.72 9.25
N SER A 445 17.25 -11.71 10.41
CA SER A 445 17.90 -12.00 11.70
C SER A 445 17.04 -12.90 12.59
N SER A 446 17.69 -13.74 13.41
CA SER A 446 17.02 -14.62 14.39
C SER A 446 15.96 -15.58 13.80
N LEU A 447 16.19 -16.13 12.61
CA LEU A 447 15.25 -17.04 11.92
C LEU A 447 15.70 -18.51 12.03
N SER A 448 14.75 -19.42 12.24
CA SER A 448 14.97 -20.87 12.12
C SER A 448 14.24 -21.40 10.88
N GLY A 449 14.97 -21.97 9.92
CA GLY A 449 14.41 -22.44 8.65
C GLY A 449 14.19 -21.28 7.65
N LEU A 450 15.16 -21.11 6.75
CA LEU A 450 15.05 -20.21 5.59
C LEU A 450 15.35 -20.99 4.31
N THR A 451 14.42 -21.03 3.35
CA THR A 451 14.65 -21.64 2.03
C THR A 451 14.45 -20.60 0.94
N MET A 452 15.43 -20.47 0.03
CA MET A 452 15.37 -19.68 -1.19
C MET A 452 15.64 -20.62 -2.37
N THR A 453 14.84 -20.57 -3.44
CA THR A 453 14.91 -21.56 -4.52
C THR A 453 14.47 -21.02 -5.88
N ARG A 454 15.37 -21.04 -6.87
CA ARG A 454 15.17 -20.50 -8.24
C ARG A 454 14.85 -18.99 -8.28
N ASP A 455 15.29 -18.25 -7.27
CA ASP A 455 15.04 -16.82 -7.13
C ASP A 455 16.05 -15.97 -7.94
N ARG A 456 15.61 -14.79 -8.41
CA ARG A 456 16.44 -13.86 -9.19
C ARG A 456 16.75 -12.59 -8.40
N PHE A 457 17.95 -12.54 -7.85
CA PHE A 457 18.54 -11.38 -7.19
C PHE A 457 19.43 -10.62 -8.19
N GLU A 458 18.98 -9.49 -8.74
CA GLU A 458 19.79 -8.69 -9.68
C GLU A 458 19.89 -7.21 -9.26
N ARG A 459 21.08 -6.59 -9.36
CA ARG A 459 21.31 -5.13 -9.19
C ARG A 459 20.89 -4.55 -7.83
N ASN A 460 20.88 -5.38 -6.78
CA ASN A 460 20.61 -4.91 -5.42
C ASN A 460 21.86 -4.22 -4.82
N SER A 461 21.74 -3.40 -3.76
CA SER A 461 22.95 -2.92 -3.06
C SER A 461 23.62 -4.06 -2.27
N ALA A 462 22.81 -4.87 -1.58
CA ALA A 462 23.15 -6.22 -1.17
C ALA A 462 22.05 -7.21 -1.58
N ALA A 463 22.38 -8.42 -2.04
CA ALA A 463 21.33 -9.42 -2.26
C ALA A 463 20.90 -10.07 -0.93
N LEU A 464 21.82 -10.72 -0.21
CA LEU A 464 21.51 -11.46 1.01
C LEU A 464 22.24 -10.91 2.24
N ILE A 465 21.51 -10.62 3.32
CA ILE A 465 22.04 -10.35 4.66
C ILE A 465 21.30 -11.28 5.63
N VAL A 466 22.00 -12.26 6.20
CA VAL A 466 21.40 -13.25 7.11
C VAL A 466 22.26 -13.39 8.36
N THR A 467 21.70 -13.07 9.53
CA THR A 467 22.42 -13.13 10.81
C THR A 467 21.72 -14.04 11.84
N ASP A 468 22.50 -14.64 12.73
CA ASP A 468 22.02 -15.26 13.98
C ASP A 468 20.88 -16.30 13.76
N SER A 469 21.00 -17.11 12.71
CA SER A 469 19.92 -17.94 12.16
C SER A 469 20.32 -19.42 12.02
N THR A 470 19.35 -20.33 11.90
CA THR A 470 19.61 -21.77 11.65
C THR A 470 18.88 -22.28 10.43
N ASP A 471 19.43 -23.36 9.84
CA ASP A 471 18.78 -24.15 8.79
C ASP A 471 18.44 -23.32 7.55
N VAL A 472 19.49 -22.74 6.96
CA VAL A 472 19.40 -21.77 5.86
C VAL A 472 19.84 -22.42 4.55
N ALA A 473 19.00 -22.36 3.52
CA ALA A 473 19.23 -22.95 2.21
C ALA A 473 19.07 -21.91 1.08
N VAL A 474 20.11 -21.75 0.24
CA VAL A 474 20.08 -21.03 -1.03
C VAL A 474 20.25 -22.06 -2.15
N GLN A 475 19.24 -22.24 -3.01
CA GLN A 475 19.26 -23.30 -4.04
C GLN A 475 18.89 -22.79 -5.43
N ASP A 476 19.60 -23.27 -6.47
CA ASP A 476 19.30 -23.04 -7.90
C ASP A 476 19.03 -21.57 -8.30
N SER A 477 19.51 -20.60 -7.52
CA SER A 477 19.16 -19.18 -7.61
C SER A 477 20.27 -18.34 -8.26
N ASN A 478 19.94 -17.14 -8.71
CA ASN A 478 20.86 -16.27 -9.45
C ASN A 478 21.10 -14.95 -8.71
N ILE A 479 22.36 -14.66 -8.36
CA ILE A 479 22.81 -13.49 -7.59
C ILE A 479 23.78 -12.69 -8.47
N GLU A 480 23.26 -11.66 -9.15
CA GLU A 480 23.98 -10.89 -10.17
C GLU A 480 24.06 -9.38 -9.91
N ARG A 481 25.20 -8.77 -10.25
CA ARG A 481 25.38 -7.31 -10.35
C ARG A 481 25.09 -6.51 -9.07
N SER A 482 25.20 -7.12 -7.88
CA SER A 482 25.00 -6.42 -6.61
C SER A 482 26.09 -5.37 -6.40
N VAL A 483 25.75 -4.14 -5.98
CA VAL A 483 26.68 -3.00 -6.05
C VAL A 483 27.58 -2.77 -4.83
N TRP A 484 27.37 -3.47 -3.71
CA TRP A 484 28.31 -3.49 -2.57
C TRP A 484 28.70 -4.91 -2.11
N SER A 485 27.76 -5.85 -2.05
CA SER A 485 28.05 -7.24 -1.66
C SER A 485 27.03 -8.20 -2.28
N SER A 486 27.49 -9.38 -2.69
CA SER A 486 26.60 -10.47 -3.10
C SER A 486 25.89 -11.08 -1.89
N ALA A 487 26.62 -11.44 -0.84
CA ALA A 487 26.02 -11.94 0.40
C ALA A 487 26.87 -11.69 1.65
N GLY A 488 26.20 -11.53 2.79
CA GLY A 488 26.78 -11.64 4.12
C GLY A 488 25.97 -12.59 5.00
N PHE A 489 26.51 -13.79 5.25
CA PHE A 489 26.01 -14.70 6.27
C PHE A 489 26.87 -14.56 7.53
N GLN A 490 26.24 -14.38 8.70
CA GLN A 490 26.95 -14.23 9.97
C GLN A 490 26.30 -15.03 11.10
N ALA A 491 27.08 -15.80 11.85
CA ALA A 491 26.59 -16.61 12.97
C ALA A 491 25.43 -17.56 12.59
N VAL A 492 25.47 -18.10 11.36
CA VAL A 492 24.48 -19.05 10.83
C VAL A 492 24.95 -20.49 11.05
N THR A 493 24.05 -21.34 11.53
CA THR A 493 24.30 -22.79 11.70
C THR A 493 23.49 -23.61 10.68
N ASN A 494 24.10 -24.66 10.10
CA ASN A 494 23.50 -25.49 9.06
C ASN A 494 23.13 -24.69 7.79
N LEU A 495 24.15 -24.16 7.12
CA LEU A 495 24.03 -23.36 5.90
C LEU A 495 24.30 -24.20 4.64
N THR A 496 23.32 -24.25 3.74
CA THR A 496 23.37 -24.97 2.46
C THR A 496 23.31 -23.97 1.30
N ILE A 497 24.28 -24.00 0.40
CA ILE A 497 24.35 -23.15 -0.79
C ILE A 497 24.63 -24.06 -1.99
N ILE A 498 23.61 -24.37 -2.80
CA ILE A 498 23.73 -25.38 -3.88
C ILE A 498 23.19 -24.89 -5.22
N GLY A 499 23.94 -25.11 -6.31
CA GLY A 499 23.45 -24.89 -7.68
C GLY A 499 23.26 -23.43 -8.11
N ASN A 500 23.69 -22.47 -7.28
CA ASN A 500 23.46 -21.05 -7.52
C ASN A 500 24.51 -20.45 -8.47
N ARG A 501 24.12 -19.45 -9.26
CA ARG A 501 25.05 -18.60 -10.01
C ARG A 501 25.25 -17.27 -9.28
N ILE A 502 26.50 -16.90 -9.04
CA ILE A 502 26.91 -15.76 -8.20
C ILE A 502 27.91 -14.95 -9.03
N ALA A 503 27.42 -14.01 -9.84
CA ALA A 503 28.19 -13.46 -10.95
C ALA A 503 28.20 -11.93 -11.06
N ALA A 504 29.36 -11.37 -11.42
CA ALA A 504 29.57 -9.95 -11.70
C ALA A 504 29.10 -8.99 -10.58
N ASN A 505 29.17 -9.41 -9.31
CA ASN A 505 28.88 -8.56 -8.17
C ASN A 505 30.11 -7.71 -7.81
N ALA A 506 29.90 -6.49 -7.32
CA ALA A 506 30.96 -5.55 -6.91
C ALA A 506 31.57 -5.86 -5.52
N GLY A 507 31.26 -7.03 -4.95
CA GLY A 507 31.77 -7.46 -3.65
C GLY A 507 31.62 -8.97 -3.43
N PRO A 508 32.51 -9.56 -2.60
CA PRO A 508 32.59 -11.00 -2.39
C PRO A 508 31.34 -11.59 -1.70
N PHE A 509 31.12 -12.88 -1.89
CA PHE A 509 30.13 -13.66 -1.16
C PHE A 509 30.76 -14.08 0.18
N CYS A 510 30.39 -13.44 1.29
CA CYS A 510 31.06 -13.61 2.57
C CYS A 510 30.24 -14.42 3.61
N ILE A 511 30.97 -15.27 4.33
CA ILE A 511 30.52 -16.15 5.40
C ILE A 511 31.40 -15.88 6.63
N ARG A 512 30.77 -15.57 7.78
CA ARG A 512 31.48 -15.19 9.03
C ARG A 512 30.94 -15.90 10.26
N SER A 513 31.80 -16.50 11.07
CA SER A 513 31.39 -17.17 12.32
C SER A 513 30.31 -18.25 12.14
N ASN A 514 30.25 -18.90 10.97
CA ASN A 514 29.25 -19.91 10.65
C ASN A 514 29.72 -21.32 11.03
N HIS A 515 28.77 -22.23 11.26
CA HIS A 515 29.02 -23.63 11.61
C HIS A 515 28.20 -24.58 10.74
N ILE A 516 28.79 -25.70 10.30
CA ILE A 516 28.15 -26.76 9.51
C ILE A 516 27.65 -26.21 8.17
N MET A 517 28.48 -26.34 7.13
CA MET A 517 28.22 -25.74 5.81
C MET A 517 28.35 -26.75 4.67
N THR A 518 27.43 -26.68 3.70
CA THR A 518 27.52 -27.39 2.41
C THR A 518 27.43 -26.38 1.27
N ILE A 519 28.52 -26.21 0.53
CA ILE A 519 28.62 -25.27 -0.61
C ILE A 519 28.96 -26.07 -1.86
N ALA A 520 27.96 -26.40 -2.69
CA ALA A 520 28.14 -27.34 -3.79
C ALA A 520 27.56 -26.92 -5.14
N ASN A 521 28.28 -27.20 -6.22
CA ASN A 521 27.82 -26.97 -7.60
C ASN A 521 27.41 -25.51 -7.93
N ASN A 522 27.93 -24.52 -7.22
CA ASN A 522 27.69 -23.10 -7.52
C ASN A 522 28.69 -22.56 -8.55
N ASP A 523 28.34 -21.45 -9.22
CA ASP A 523 29.16 -20.80 -10.24
C ASP A 523 29.49 -19.35 -9.82
N PHE A 524 30.69 -19.16 -9.28
CA PHE A 524 31.21 -17.88 -8.80
C PHE A 524 32.03 -17.19 -9.91
N GLU A 525 31.42 -16.29 -10.67
CA GLU A 525 31.99 -15.76 -11.93
C GLU A 525 32.24 -14.25 -11.89
N SER A 526 33.47 -13.82 -12.19
CA SER A 526 33.82 -12.41 -12.46
C SER A 526 33.41 -11.40 -11.38
N ASN A 527 33.39 -11.79 -10.11
CA ASN A 527 33.08 -10.88 -9.01
C ASN A 527 34.28 -10.00 -8.64
N GLU A 528 34.02 -8.76 -8.22
CA GLU A 528 35.03 -7.87 -7.66
C GLU A 528 35.28 -8.25 -6.19
N GLY A 529 36.48 -8.75 -5.90
CA GLY A 529 36.80 -9.43 -4.64
C GLY A 529 36.99 -10.93 -4.83
N ALA A 530 36.83 -11.70 -3.75
CA ALA A 530 36.85 -13.15 -3.81
C ALA A 530 35.51 -13.71 -4.31
N GLY A 531 35.51 -14.86 -5.00
CA GLY A 531 34.27 -15.57 -5.30
C GLY A 531 33.53 -15.96 -4.02
N LEU A 532 34.23 -16.65 -3.12
CA LEU A 532 33.80 -16.99 -1.77
C LEU A 532 34.81 -16.46 -0.72
N CYS A 533 34.29 -15.93 0.37
CA CYS A 533 35.00 -15.32 1.48
C CYS A 533 34.57 -16.01 2.78
N MET A 534 35.53 -16.57 3.54
CA MET A 534 35.27 -17.28 4.79
C MET A 534 36.15 -16.74 5.92
N ASP A 535 35.53 -16.40 7.04
CA ASP A 535 36.17 -15.77 8.21
C ASP A 535 35.64 -16.44 9.49
N SER A 536 36.55 -16.86 10.37
CA SER A 536 36.21 -17.39 11.71
C SER A 536 35.17 -18.52 11.70
N SER A 537 35.12 -19.35 10.65
CA SER A 537 34.02 -20.29 10.37
C SER A 537 34.46 -21.76 10.41
N PHE A 538 33.51 -22.68 10.61
CA PHE A 538 33.80 -24.05 11.00
C PHE A 538 32.98 -25.12 10.27
N ASP A 539 33.63 -26.26 9.98
CA ASP A 539 33.00 -27.47 9.42
C ASP A 539 32.27 -27.25 8.08
N ALA A 540 33.03 -26.97 7.02
CA ALA A 540 32.50 -26.72 5.68
C ALA A 540 32.91 -27.78 4.65
N ASN A 541 31.97 -28.18 3.80
CA ASN A 541 32.21 -29.03 2.63
C ASN A 541 31.97 -28.23 1.33
N ILE A 542 33.02 -28.02 0.53
CA ILE A 542 33.04 -27.16 -0.66
C ILE A 542 33.41 -28.00 -1.89
N THR A 543 32.45 -28.31 -2.77
CA THR A 543 32.69 -29.26 -3.88
C THR A 543 31.86 -29.03 -5.15
N GLY A 544 32.44 -29.29 -6.34
CA GLY A 544 31.75 -29.13 -7.64
C GLY A 544 31.56 -27.66 -8.10
N ASN A 545 32.01 -26.69 -7.32
CA ASN A 545 31.85 -25.27 -7.64
C ASN A 545 32.83 -24.82 -8.74
N LEU A 546 32.40 -23.90 -9.60
CA LEU A 546 33.28 -23.12 -10.46
C LEU A 546 33.63 -21.81 -9.76
N PHE A 547 34.90 -21.44 -9.82
CA PHE A 547 35.40 -20.12 -9.47
C PHE A 547 36.17 -19.59 -10.68
N GLU A 548 35.63 -18.58 -11.37
CA GLU A 548 36.24 -18.03 -12.59
C GLU A 548 36.41 -16.50 -12.51
N ASN A 549 37.59 -16.00 -12.86
CA ASN A 549 37.86 -14.57 -13.11
C ASN A 549 37.56 -13.62 -11.91
N ASN A 550 37.53 -14.13 -10.66
CA ASN A 550 37.28 -13.30 -9.47
C ASN A 550 38.53 -12.51 -9.06
N THR A 551 38.40 -11.20 -8.87
CA THR A 551 39.55 -10.26 -8.88
C THR A 551 40.48 -10.34 -7.67
N ALA A 552 40.07 -11.02 -6.60
CA ALA A 552 40.89 -11.28 -5.41
C ALA A 552 41.00 -12.77 -5.03
N GLY A 553 40.64 -13.70 -5.94
CA GLY A 553 40.75 -15.15 -5.73
C GLY A 553 39.40 -15.88 -5.80
N GLY A 554 39.43 -17.20 -6.00
CA GLY A 554 38.23 -18.04 -5.98
C GLY A 554 37.67 -18.18 -4.57
N ILE A 555 38.52 -18.60 -3.62
CA ILE A 555 38.22 -18.68 -2.19
C ILE A 555 39.29 -17.93 -1.40
N GLN A 556 38.87 -17.16 -0.40
CA GLN A 556 39.71 -16.65 0.69
C GLN A 556 39.23 -17.23 2.03
N VAL A 557 40.16 -17.75 2.85
CA VAL A 557 39.90 -18.36 4.15
C VAL A 557 40.76 -17.69 5.23
N TYR A 558 40.11 -17.21 6.29
CA TYR A 558 40.73 -16.54 7.44
C TYR A 558 40.26 -17.20 8.74
N ASP A 559 41.18 -17.51 9.65
CA ASP A 559 40.92 -18.00 11.02
C ASP A 559 39.85 -19.11 11.13
N SER A 560 39.74 -19.97 10.11
CA SER A 560 38.67 -20.96 9.96
C SER A 560 39.22 -22.40 9.99
N GLU A 561 38.42 -23.36 10.47
CA GLU A 561 38.87 -24.74 10.69
C GLU A 561 37.83 -25.78 10.19
N GLY A 562 38.30 -26.98 9.82
CA GLY A 562 37.42 -28.04 9.33
C GLY A 562 36.89 -27.79 7.91
N ILE A 563 37.47 -26.84 7.17
CA ILE A 563 37.10 -26.56 5.78
C ILE A 563 37.69 -27.66 4.88
N ARG A 564 36.83 -28.28 4.07
CA ARG A 564 37.19 -29.31 3.08
C ARG A 564 36.80 -28.85 1.67
N THR A 565 37.79 -28.66 0.82
CA THR A 565 37.64 -28.10 -0.53
C THR A 565 38.18 -29.08 -1.56
N PHE A 566 37.31 -29.73 -2.36
CA PHE A 566 37.71 -30.73 -3.36
C PHE A 566 36.73 -30.80 -4.54
N ARG A 567 37.20 -31.23 -5.73
CA ARG A 567 36.45 -31.25 -7.01
C ARG A 567 35.89 -29.88 -7.43
N ASN A 568 36.52 -28.77 -7.03
CA ASN A 568 36.18 -27.45 -7.55
C ASN A 568 37.06 -27.12 -8.77
N ALA A 569 36.61 -26.18 -9.61
CA ALA A 569 37.37 -25.64 -10.72
C ALA A 569 37.80 -24.20 -10.43
N PHE A 570 39.11 -23.96 -10.39
CA PHE A 570 39.68 -22.62 -10.25
C PHE A 570 40.27 -22.15 -11.58
N ALA A 571 39.61 -21.17 -12.21
CA ALA A 571 39.98 -20.59 -13.50
C ALA A 571 40.34 -19.10 -13.37
N ASP A 572 41.63 -18.78 -13.53
CA ASP A 572 42.17 -17.42 -13.70
C ASP A 572 41.71 -16.41 -12.64
N ASN A 573 41.52 -16.87 -11.41
CA ASN A 573 41.35 -16.03 -10.22
C ASN A 573 42.74 -15.64 -9.68
N TYR A 574 42.92 -14.42 -9.17
CA TYR A 574 44.25 -13.97 -8.73
C TYR A 574 44.24 -13.12 -7.45
N VAL A 575 44.31 -13.78 -6.29
CA VAL A 575 44.71 -13.16 -5.02
C VAL A 575 46.02 -12.39 -5.23
N HIS A 576 45.98 -11.07 -5.04
CA HIS A 576 47.10 -10.14 -5.22
C HIS A 576 47.92 -10.38 -6.51
N GLY A 577 47.28 -10.82 -7.60
CA GLY A 577 47.95 -11.08 -8.88
C GLY A 577 48.84 -12.33 -8.93
N THR A 578 48.78 -13.26 -7.95
CA THR A 578 49.78 -14.35 -7.83
C THR A 578 49.25 -15.75 -7.51
N SER A 579 48.05 -15.93 -6.94
CA SER A 579 47.53 -17.25 -6.54
C SER A 579 46.01 -17.33 -6.64
N GLN A 580 45.47 -18.51 -6.93
CA GLN A 580 44.02 -18.65 -7.15
C GLN A 580 43.17 -18.63 -5.88
N VAL A 581 43.76 -18.99 -4.73
CA VAL A 581 43.10 -19.04 -3.43
C VAL A 581 44.05 -18.57 -2.34
N TYR A 582 43.48 -18.20 -1.20
CA TYR A 582 44.22 -17.77 -0.01
C TYR A 582 43.69 -18.49 1.22
N ASP A 583 44.59 -19.00 2.06
CA ASP A 583 44.28 -19.56 3.37
C ASP A 583 45.35 -19.07 4.34
N SER A 584 44.95 -18.33 5.37
CA SER A 584 45.84 -17.90 6.46
C SER A 584 45.43 -18.46 7.82
N SER A 585 44.63 -19.53 7.82
CA SER A 585 44.12 -20.14 9.04
C SER A 585 45.26 -20.75 9.89
N PRO A 586 45.19 -20.67 11.23
CA PRO A 586 46.26 -21.18 12.10
C PRO A 586 46.34 -22.72 12.11
N ASN A 587 45.23 -23.39 11.79
CA ASN A 587 45.13 -24.84 11.60
C ASN A 587 44.94 -25.14 10.10
N PRO A 588 45.59 -26.18 9.53
CA PRO A 588 45.56 -26.43 8.10
C PRO A 588 44.23 -27.05 7.64
N ASN A 589 43.54 -26.37 6.73
CA ASN A 589 42.34 -26.89 6.07
C ASN A 589 42.68 -27.90 4.96
N ALA A 590 41.70 -28.71 4.55
CA ALA A 590 41.89 -29.79 3.58
C ALA A 590 41.53 -29.32 2.16
N TRP A 591 42.51 -29.39 1.25
CA TRP A 591 42.37 -28.97 -0.15
C TRP A 591 42.34 -30.16 -1.13
N ASP A 592 42.11 -31.38 -0.64
CA ASP A 592 41.81 -32.57 -1.44
C ASP A 592 40.96 -33.61 -0.65
N ASP A 593 40.45 -34.63 -1.36
CA ASP A 593 39.64 -35.73 -0.80
C ASP A 593 40.40 -37.08 -0.78
N GLY A 594 41.73 -37.06 -0.92
CA GLY A 594 42.58 -38.25 -0.98
C GLY A 594 42.65 -38.93 -2.36
N TYR A 595 43.35 -40.06 -2.44
CA TYR A 595 43.44 -40.90 -3.64
C TYR A 595 42.51 -42.13 -3.52
N PRO A 596 41.80 -42.55 -4.60
CA PRO A 596 41.77 -41.99 -5.96
C PRO A 596 40.75 -40.85 -6.15
N GLN A 597 40.26 -40.26 -5.07
CA GLN A 597 39.19 -39.26 -5.10
C GLN A 597 39.59 -37.93 -5.78
N GLY A 598 40.85 -37.51 -5.66
CA GLY A 598 41.38 -36.28 -6.23
C GLY A 598 41.15 -35.02 -5.38
N GLY A 599 41.80 -33.94 -5.79
CA GLY A 599 41.70 -32.60 -5.24
C GLY A 599 40.88 -31.68 -6.12
N ASN A 600 41.42 -30.52 -6.47
CA ASN A 600 40.76 -29.48 -7.28
C ASN A 600 41.47 -29.29 -8.63
N PHE A 601 40.77 -28.70 -9.60
CA PHE A 601 41.37 -28.26 -10.85
C PHE A 601 41.87 -26.81 -10.73
N TRP A 602 43.03 -26.53 -11.33
CA TRP A 602 43.68 -25.22 -11.29
C TRP A 602 44.18 -24.83 -12.69
N SER A 603 43.61 -23.81 -13.33
CA SER A 603 43.99 -23.35 -14.69
C SER A 603 45.47 -22.97 -14.85
N ASN A 604 46.16 -22.69 -13.74
CA ASN A 604 47.57 -22.36 -13.64
C ASN A 604 48.48 -23.57 -13.28
N TYR A 605 47.95 -24.77 -13.04
CA TYR A 605 48.76 -25.96 -12.78
C TYR A 605 49.50 -26.43 -14.04
N ARG A 606 50.76 -26.86 -13.88
CA ARG A 606 51.66 -27.24 -14.97
C ARG A 606 52.44 -28.53 -14.66
N GLY A 607 51.91 -29.37 -13.76
CA GLY A 607 52.45 -30.70 -13.51
C GLY A 607 52.21 -31.64 -14.68
N ALA A 608 52.73 -32.86 -14.54
CA ALA A 608 52.48 -33.96 -15.46
C ALA A 608 51.46 -34.94 -14.86
N ASP A 609 50.99 -35.87 -15.68
CA ASP A 609 50.11 -36.99 -15.33
C ASP A 609 50.68 -38.19 -16.08
N GLN A 610 51.48 -38.98 -15.36
CA GLN A 610 52.24 -40.12 -15.88
C GLN A 610 52.23 -41.30 -14.89
N CYS A 611 51.99 -41.01 -13.62
CA CYS A 611 52.08 -41.92 -12.50
C CYS A 611 50.79 -41.90 -11.68
N SER A 612 50.54 -43.02 -11.00
CA SER A 612 49.26 -43.30 -10.35
C SER A 612 49.45 -43.77 -8.92
N GLY A 613 48.35 -43.99 -8.21
CA GLY A 613 48.37 -44.49 -6.84
C GLY A 613 48.52 -43.39 -5.76
N PRO A 614 48.42 -43.76 -4.47
CA PRO A 614 48.43 -42.80 -3.36
C PRO A 614 49.73 -42.00 -3.18
N GLY A 615 50.84 -42.44 -3.77
CA GLY A 615 52.10 -41.70 -3.81
C GLY A 615 52.34 -40.94 -5.11
N GLN A 616 51.45 -41.07 -6.10
CA GLN A 616 51.65 -40.66 -7.50
C GLN A 616 53.01 -41.15 -8.06
N ASP A 617 53.39 -42.37 -7.67
CA ASP A 617 54.70 -42.98 -7.92
C ASP A 617 54.62 -44.26 -8.78
N VAL A 618 53.41 -44.72 -9.12
CA VAL A 618 53.18 -45.94 -9.91
C VAL A 618 53.00 -45.57 -11.39
N CYS A 619 54.12 -45.37 -12.10
CA CYS A 619 54.19 -44.87 -13.47
C CYS A 619 53.81 -45.90 -14.56
N ASN A 620 52.55 -46.36 -14.52
CA ASN A 620 51.97 -47.31 -15.47
C ASN A 620 51.14 -46.63 -16.59
N GLY A 621 50.97 -45.31 -16.53
CA GLY A 621 50.09 -44.52 -17.39
C GLY A 621 49.32 -43.47 -16.58
N PRO A 622 48.76 -42.45 -17.25
CA PRO A 622 48.00 -41.38 -16.59
C PRO A 622 46.72 -41.90 -15.93
N ASP A 623 46.34 -41.28 -14.80
CA ASP A 623 45.05 -41.52 -14.13
C ASP A 623 44.14 -40.29 -14.03
N GLY A 624 44.62 -39.11 -14.47
CA GLY A 624 43.89 -37.84 -14.45
C GLY A 624 44.18 -36.95 -13.24
N ILE A 625 44.98 -37.44 -12.30
CA ILE A 625 45.56 -36.69 -11.18
C ILE A 625 46.98 -36.24 -11.57
N GLY A 626 47.42 -35.10 -11.03
CA GLY A 626 48.75 -34.56 -11.29
C GLY A 626 49.84 -35.18 -10.41
N ASP A 627 50.95 -35.60 -11.03
CA ASP A 627 52.14 -36.22 -10.42
C ASP A 627 52.78 -35.36 -9.29
N THR A 628 52.46 -34.06 -9.19
CA THR A 628 53.02 -33.14 -8.19
C THR A 628 51.96 -32.33 -7.45
N PRO A 629 51.99 -32.25 -6.10
CA PRO A 629 51.06 -31.44 -5.31
C PRO A 629 51.02 -29.95 -5.72
N TYR A 630 49.82 -29.35 -5.68
CA TYR A 630 49.63 -27.92 -5.88
C TYR A 630 49.69 -27.18 -4.53
N PRO A 631 50.65 -26.24 -4.34
CA PRO A 631 50.81 -25.55 -3.06
C PRO A 631 49.75 -24.46 -2.87
N ILE A 632 49.13 -24.45 -1.69
CA ILE A 632 48.33 -23.31 -1.22
C ILE A 632 49.25 -22.39 -0.41
N GLN A 633 48.93 -21.10 -0.30
CA GLN A 633 49.76 -20.19 0.49
C GLN A 633 49.73 -20.54 1.99
N VAL A 634 50.77 -20.09 2.70
CA VAL A 634 50.97 -20.20 4.17
C VAL A 634 51.12 -21.64 4.70
N LEU A 635 50.07 -22.46 4.69
CA LEU A 635 50.04 -23.78 5.35
C LEU A 635 49.33 -24.92 4.59
N GLY A 636 48.59 -24.65 3.51
CA GLY A 636 47.79 -25.66 2.80
C GLY A 636 48.50 -26.33 1.61
N VAL A 637 47.98 -27.48 1.18
CA VAL A 637 48.40 -28.17 -0.06
C VAL A 637 47.24 -29.02 -0.61
N ASP A 638 47.02 -28.96 -1.91
CA ASP A 638 46.24 -29.96 -2.65
C ASP A 638 47.21 -31.04 -3.13
N ARG A 639 47.08 -32.26 -2.60
CA ARG A 639 48.01 -33.36 -2.89
C ARG A 639 47.72 -34.09 -4.19
N TYR A 640 46.54 -33.89 -4.77
CA TYR A 640 46.03 -34.66 -5.90
C TYR A 640 45.31 -33.74 -6.92
N PRO A 641 45.98 -32.68 -7.43
CA PRO A 641 45.35 -31.71 -8.31
C PRO A 641 44.83 -32.38 -9.58
N LEU A 642 43.61 -32.02 -10.01
CA LEU A 642 42.95 -32.62 -11.18
C LEU A 642 43.50 -32.01 -12.47
N MET A 643 43.71 -32.85 -13.49
CA MET A 643 44.24 -32.43 -14.80
C MET A 643 43.18 -31.79 -15.72
N LYS A 644 41.90 -31.86 -15.37
CA LYS A 644 40.76 -31.26 -16.10
C LYS A 644 39.78 -30.62 -15.12
N ALA A 645 39.10 -29.55 -15.54
CA ALA A 645 38.02 -28.98 -14.74
C ALA A 645 36.84 -29.98 -14.66
N PRO A 646 36.27 -30.23 -13.47
CA PRO A 646 35.11 -31.13 -13.30
C PRO A 646 33.84 -30.76 -14.08
N ARG A 647 33.82 -29.63 -14.81
CA ARG A 647 32.72 -29.18 -15.69
C ARG A 647 33.09 -29.05 -17.18
N ASP A 648 34.38 -29.08 -17.55
CA ASP A 648 34.81 -29.10 -18.96
C ASP A 648 34.78 -30.51 -19.58
N ASP A 649 34.54 -31.51 -18.73
CA ASP A 649 34.27 -32.85 -19.19
C ASP A 649 33.00 -32.89 -20.06
N ARG A 650 33.16 -33.51 -21.23
CA ARG A 650 32.12 -33.74 -22.24
C ARG A 650 32.12 -35.20 -22.72
N ALA A 651 32.88 -36.07 -22.04
CA ALA A 651 32.90 -37.49 -22.32
C ALA A 651 31.76 -38.12 -21.51
N PRO A 652 30.62 -38.48 -22.12
CA PRO A 652 29.52 -39.04 -21.35
C PRO A 652 29.97 -40.34 -20.66
N PRO A 653 29.59 -40.55 -19.38
CA PRO A 653 30.00 -41.72 -18.64
C PRO A 653 29.41 -42.98 -19.28
N THR A 654 30.00 -44.12 -18.99
CA THR A 654 29.43 -45.42 -19.39
C THR A 654 28.58 -45.99 -18.27
N VAL A 655 27.50 -46.69 -18.65
CA VAL A 655 26.68 -47.50 -17.74
C VAL A 655 26.35 -48.82 -18.44
N GLY A 656 26.27 -49.91 -17.67
CA GLY A 656 25.87 -51.22 -18.16
C GLY A 656 25.14 -52.00 -17.09
N ILE A 657 23.99 -52.57 -17.43
CA ILE A 657 23.24 -53.50 -16.58
C ILE A 657 23.92 -54.86 -16.67
N THR A 658 24.38 -55.41 -15.55
CA THR A 658 25.06 -56.72 -15.48
C THR A 658 24.13 -57.85 -15.02
N SER A 659 23.06 -57.50 -14.29
CA SER A 659 21.95 -58.40 -13.97
C SER A 659 20.66 -57.58 -13.81
N PRO A 660 19.51 -58.06 -14.30
CA PRO A 660 19.34 -59.23 -15.16
C PRO A 660 19.89 -59.00 -16.59
N PRO A 661 20.22 -60.06 -17.34
CA PRO A 661 20.57 -59.94 -18.76
C PRO A 661 19.34 -59.63 -19.63
N ASP A 662 19.55 -59.07 -20.82
CA ASP A 662 18.48 -58.84 -21.80
C ASP A 662 17.81 -60.17 -22.23
N GLY A 663 16.49 -60.15 -22.33
CA GLY A 663 15.67 -61.35 -22.57
C GLY A 663 15.48 -62.26 -21.36
N ALA A 664 15.94 -61.87 -20.16
CA ALA A 664 15.76 -62.68 -18.95
C ALA A 664 14.28 -62.98 -18.66
N THR A 665 13.99 -64.23 -18.30
CA THR A 665 12.69 -64.61 -17.73
C THR A 665 12.86 -64.81 -16.23
N VAL A 666 12.04 -64.13 -15.42
CA VAL A 666 12.11 -64.15 -13.95
C VAL A 666 10.78 -64.57 -13.34
N ASN A 667 10.84 -65.10 -12.10
CA ASN A 667 9.70 -65.63 -11.36
C ASN A 667 9.34 -64.82 -10.10
N SER A 668 9.92 -63.63 -9.94
CA SER A 668 9.61 -62.66 -8.89
C SER A 668 9.21 -61.33 -9.53
N SER A 669 8.20 -60.67 -8.95
CA SER A 669 7.82 -59.30 -9.31
C SER A 669 8.77 -58.24 -8.76
N SER A 670 9.66 -58.60 -7.82
CA SER A 670 10.74 -57.73 -7.34
C SER A 670 12.07 -58.42 -7.55
N ILE A 671 12.97 -57.78 -8.31
CA ILE A 671 14.31 -58.31 -8.60
C ILE A 671 15.41 -57.26 -8.34
N PRO A 672 16.61 -57.68 -7.88
CA PRO A 672 17.76 -56.81 -7.86
C PRO A 672 18.23 -56.53 -9.30
N VAL A 673 18.44 -55.26 -9.61
CA VAL A 673 19.13 -54.81 -10.81
C VAL A 673 20.49 -54.32 -10.40
N THR A 674 21.54 -54.96 -10.90
CA THR A 674 22.93 -54.55 -10.65
C THR A 674 23.60 -54.16 -11.95
N GLY A 675 24.55 -53.25 -11.85
CA GLY A 675 25.38 -52.89 -12.97
C GLY A 675 26.73 -52.32 -12.58
N ILE A 676 27.45 -51.93 -13.62
CA ILE A 676 28.65 -51.14 -13.52
C ILE A 676 28.41 -49.79 -14.20
N ALA A 677 29.13 -48.79 -13.75
CA ALA A 677 29.34 -47.55 -14.47
C ALA A 677 30.82 -47.21 -14.42
N SER A 678 31.33 -46.51 -15.42
CA SER A 678 32.68 -45.97 -15.37
C SER A 678 32.81 -44.71 -16.20
N ASP A 679 33.61 -43.79 -15.70
CA ASP A 679 33.98 -42.56 -16.38
C ASP A 679 35.51 -42.46 -16.43
N SER A 680 36.10 -43.24 -17.33
CA SER A 680 37.55 -43.36 -17.47
C SER A 680 38.11 -42.19 -18.28
N GLY A 681 38.51 -41.13 -17.58
CA GLY A 681 39.11 -39.93 -18.17
C GLY A 681 38.18 -38.71 -18.27
N GLY A 682 36.97 -38.78 -17.72
CA GLY A 682 36.09 -37.63 -17.51
C GLY A 682 36.23 -37.03 -16.09
N SER A 683 35.12 -36.56 -15.55
CA SER A 683 34.97 -35.82 -14.29
C SER A 683 34.64 -36.70 -13.08
N GLY A 684 34.40 -37.99 -13.29
CA GLY A 684 33.99 -38.97 -12.30
C GLY A 684 32.46 -39.10 -12.19
N LEU A 685 31.99 -40.27 -11.76
CA LEU A 685 30.55 -40.55 -11.62
C LEU A 685 29.91 -39.74 -10.49
N ARG A 686 28.74 -39.15 -10.76
CA ARG A 686 27.93 -38.39 -9.79
C ARG A 686 26.73 -39.19 -9.27
N VAL A 687 25.99 -39.83 -10.18
CA VAL A 687 24.78 -40.61 -9.85
C VAL A 687 24.47 -41.62 -10.95
N VAL A 688 23.96 -42.80 -10.58
CA VAL A 688 23.28 -43.72 -11.51
C VAL A 688 21.80 -43.72 -11.15
N LYS A 689 20.93 -43.62 -12.16
CA LYS A 689 19.47 -43.79 -11.99
C LYS A 689 18.96 -44.96 -12.82
N VAL A 690 17.86 -45.55 -12.36
CA VAL A 690 17.16 -46.68 -12.97
C VAL A 690 15.67 -46.34 -13.10
N ARG A 691 15.02 -46.80 -14.16
CA ARG A 691 13.55 -46.73 -14.32
C ARG A 691 13.00 -47.97 -15.01
N ILE A 692 11.69 -48.15 -14.97
CA ILE A 692 11.00 -49.33 -15.52
C ILE A 692 9.89 -48.89 -16.46
N SER A 693 9.85 -49.47 -17.65
CA SER A 693 8.81 -49.31 -18.68
C SER A 693 8.46 -47.85 -19.04
N GLY A 694 9.41 -46.93 -18.86
CA GLY A 694 9.27 -45.50 -19.16
C GLY A 694 8.84 -44.60 -17.99
N GLY A 695 8.64 -45.15 -16.79
CA GLY A 695 8.31 -44.38 -15.59
C GLY A 695 9.46 -43.56 -15.00
N GLU A 696 9.30 -43.09 -13.76
CA GLU A 696 10.24 -42.19 -13.10
C GLU A 696 11.62 -42.77 -12.81
N TRP A 697 12.63 -41.89 -12.78
CA TRP A 697 14.03 -42.23 -12.54
C TRP A 697 14.38 -42.26 -11.05
N SER A 698 14.50 -43.45 -10.46
CA SER A 698 14.99 -43.65 -9.09
C SER A 698 16.52 -43.72 -9.03
N ALA A 699 17.14 -43.23 -7.97
CA ALA A 699 18.59 -43.34 -7.77
C ALA A 699 18.98 -44.76 -7.36
N ALA A 700 20.08 -45.28 -7.93
CA ALA A 700 20.69 -46.53 -7.51
C ALA A 700 21.65 -46.30 -6.32
N ALA A 701 21.85 -47.34 -5.50
CA ALA A 701 22.86 -47.34 -4.45
C ALA A 701 24.22 -47.75 -5.01
N GLY A 702 25.24 -46.91 -4.83
CA GLY A 702 26.57 -47.08 -5.42
C GLY A 702 26.71 -46.38 -6.77
N LEU A 703 27.96 -46.31 -7.26
CA LEU A 703 28.34 -45.58 -8.48
C LEU A 703 29.06 -46.51 -9.46
N ALA A 704 30.36 -46.77 -9.26
CA ALA A 704 31.16 -47.59 -10.17
C ALA A 704 30.67 -49.04 -10.24
N THR A 705 30.29 -49.60 -9.09
CA THR A 705 29.33 -50.70 -8.98
C THR A 705 28.06 -50.14 -8.35
N TRP A 706 26.91 -50.47 -8.92
CA TRP A 706 25.62 -49.94 -8.49
C TRP A 706 24.56 -51.03 -8.39
N THR A 707 23.59 -50.84 -7.49
CA THR A 707 22.45 -51.74 -7.28
C THR A 707 21.16 -50.96 -7.09
N SER A 708 20.06 -51.48 -7.62
CA SER A 708 18.70 -50.97 -7.48
C SER A 708 17.72 -52.15 -7.40
N VAL A 709 16.45 -51.88 -7.14
CA VAL A 709 15.38 -52.89 -7.11
C VAL A 709 14.35 -52.54 -8.16
N ALA A 710 14.10 -53.45 -9.10
CA ALA A 710 13.06 -53.28 -10.10
C ALA A 710 11.79 -54.06 -9.70
N THR A 711 10.68 -53.34 -9.62
CA THR A 711 9.33 -53.90 -9.48
C THR A 711 8.70 -54.07 -10.86
N LEU A 712 8.48 -55.31 -11.26
CA LEU A 712 8.02 -55.72 -12.58
C LEU A 712 6.52 -56.04 -12.60
N VAL A 713 5.83 -55.63 -13.66
CA VAL A 713 4.47 -56.09 -13.97
C VAL A 713 4.51 -57.43 -14.73
N SER A 714 3.42 -58.20 -14.71
CA SER A 714 3.35 -59.48 -15.42
C SER A 714 3.55 -59.31 -16.93
N GLY A 715 4.36 -60.18 -17.55
CA GLY A 715 4.75 -60.04 -18.95
C GLY A 715 6.06 -59.26 -19.13
N SER A 716 6.18 -58.53 -20.25
CA SER A 716 7.44 -57.89 -20.66
C SER A 716 7.61 -56.49 -20.04
N ASN A 717 8.79 -56.24 -19.48
CA ASN A 717 9.19 -54.98 -18.85
C ASN A 717 10.51 -54.50 -19.47
N ARG A 718 10.68 -53.19 -19.65
CA ARG A 718 11.96 -52.60 -20.10
C ARG A 718 12.61 -51.84 -18.95
N ILE A 719 13.72 -52.35 -18.44
CA ILE A 719 14.52 -51.67 -17.41
C ILE A 719 15.55 -50.79 -18.11
N ASP A 720 15.55 -49.49 -17.78
CA ASP A 720 16.54 -48.52 -18.24
C ASP A 720 17.48 -48.15 -17.09
N ALA A 721 18.77 -48.05 -17.35
CA ALA A 721 19.77 -47.44 -16.48
C ALA A 721 20.51 -46.32 -17.22
N GLN A 722 20.79 -45.23 -16.51
CA GLN A 722 21.55 -44.09 -17.01
C GLN A 722 22.47 -43.56 -15.90
N ALA A 723 23.72 -43.29 -16.23
CA ALA A 723 24.67 -42.64 -15.34
C ALA A 723 24.80 -41.16 -15.70
N TRP A 724 25.20 -40.35 -14.73
CA TRP A 724 25.67 -38.98 -14.93
C TRP A 724 27.03 -38.82 -14.26
N ASP A 725 27.92 -38.11 -14.93
CA ASP A 725 29.21 -37.67 -14.39
C ASP A 725 29.04 -36.40 -13.55
N ASN A 726 30.14 -35.87 -13.02
CA ASN A 726 30.14 -34.66 -12.19
C ASN A 726 29.87 -33.39 -13.01
N ALA A 727 30.33 -33.32 -14.26
CA ALA A 727 29.95 -32.25 -15.21
C ALA A 727 28.45 -32.25 -15.57
N GLY A 728 27.78 -33.39 -15.41
CA GLY A 728 26.39 -33.61 -15.70
C GLY A 728 26.09 -34.18 -17.08
N ASN A 729 27.06 -34.69 -17.83
CA ASN A 729 26.75 -35.40 -19.07
C ASN A 729 26.03 -36.72 -18.75
N PRO A 730 24.92 -37.03 -19.44
CA PRO A 730 24.26 -38.33 -19.32
C PRO A 730 25.00 -39.40 -20.13
N SER A 731 25.08 -40.61 -19.60
CA SER A 731 25.44 -41.79 -20.37
C SER A 731 24.43 -42.05 -21.49
N ALA A 732 24.80 -42.87 -22.48
CA ALA A 732 23.80 -43.61 -23.23
C ALA A 732 22.94 -44.43 -22.26
N ILE A 733 21.63 -44.56 -22.53
CA ILE A 733 20.75 -45.40 -21.72
C ILE A 733 21.08 -46.87 -22.02
N ALA A 734 21.48 -47.62 -21.00
CA ALA A 734 21.53 -49.08 -21.08
C ALA A 734 20.12 -49.62 -20.80
N SER A 735 19.62 -50.49 -21.68
CA SER A 735 18.30 -51.12 -21.51
C SER A 735 18.41 -52.65 -21.50
N VAL A 736 17.61 -53.30 -20.65
CA VAL A 736 17.34 -54.74 -20.73
C VAL A 736 15.84 -55.01 -20.68
N ASN A 737 15.36 -55.96 -21.48
CA ASN A 737 13.98 -56.42 -21.48
C ASN A 737 13.88 -57.67 -20.60
N VAL A 738 12.93 -57.68 -19.68
CA VAL A 738 12.76 -58.74 -18.68
C VAL A 738 11.31 -59.20 -18.68
N THR A 739 11.10 -60.50 -18.86
CA THR A 739 9.76 -61.10 -18.82
C THR A 739 9.51 -61.68 -17.44
N PHE A 740 8.58 -61.10 -16.68
CA PHE A 740 8.13 -61.67 -15.42
C PHE A 740 7.02 -62.69 -15.72
N THR A 741 7.27 -63.97 -15.39
CA THR A 741 6.31 -65.07 -15.47
C THR A 741 6.07 -65.64 -14.08
N SER A 742 4.87 -65.43 -13.52
CA SER A 742 4.48 -66.03 -12.25
C SER A 742 4.26 -67.55 -12.39
N PRO A 743 4.92 -68.39 -11.56
CA PRO A 743 4.49 -69.77 -11.40
C PRO A 743 3.14 -69.81 -10.63
N PRO A 744 2.25 -70.78 -10.90
CA PRO A 744 0.93 -70.84 -10.26
C PRO A 744 1.03 -71.19 -8.77
N PRO A 745 0.62 -70.31 -7.83
CA PRO A 745 0.61 -70.61 -6.39
C PRO A 745 -0.70 -71.30 -5.96
N PRO A 746 -0.76 -71.90 -4.75
CA PRO A 746 -2.04 -72.20 -4.11
C PRO A 746 -2.82 -70.90 -3.83
N PRO A 747 -4.17 -70.94 -3.75
CA PRO A 747 -4.98 -69.74 -3.69
C PRO A 747 -4.71 -68.92 -2.40
N PRO A 748 -4.42 -67.62 -2.50
CA PRO A 748 -4.51 -66.73 -1.35
C PRO A 748 -5.99 -66.58 -0.93
N THR A 749 -6.23 -66.19 0.32
CA THR A 749 -7.56 -65.80 0.76
C THR A 749 -7.96 -64.48 0.10
N ASN A 750 -9.10 -64.49 -0.59
CA ASN A 750 -9.67 -63.29 -1.19
C ASN A 750 -10.04 -62.24 -0.11
N SER A 751 -10.00 -60.96 -0.46
CA SER A 751 -10.45 -59.83 0.38
C SER A 751 -11.45 -58.98 -0.38
N PRO A 752 -12.39 -58.28 0.28
CA PRO A 752 -13.40 -57.49 -0.42
C PRO A 752 -12.78 -56.29 -1.16
N PRO A 753 -13.40 -55.85 -2.28
CA PRO A 753 -12.93 -54.72 -3.07
C PRO A 753 -12.99 -53.40 -2.31
N TYR A 754 -12.18 -52.41 -2.70
CA TYR A 754 -12.34 -51.03 -2.26
C TYR A 754 -13.38 -50.31 -3.13
N ALA A 755 -14.58 -50.13 -2.59
CA ALA A 755 -15.69 -49.48 -3.28
C ALA A 755 -15.51 -47.94 -3.34
N ASN A 756 -15.42 -47.39 -4.56
CA ASN A 756 -15.33 -45.94 -4.79
C ASN A 756 -16.02 -45.53 -6.11
N PHE A 757 -16.48 -44.27 -6.19
CA PHE A 757 -17.07 -43.71 -7.41
C PHE A 757 -17.06 -42.17 -7.46
N SER A 758 -17.23 -41.64 -8.66
CA SER A 758 -17.49 -40.24 -8.99
C SER A 758 -18.73 -40.13 -9.89
N TRP A 759 -19.18 -38.90 -10.19
CA TRP A 759 -20.25 -38.62 -11.14
C TRP A 759 -20.00 -37.32 -11.90
N THR A 760 -20.52 -37.22 -13.13
CA THR A 760 -20.50 -36.00 -13.94
C THR A 760 -21.88 -35.71 -14.55
N PRO A 761 -22.30 -34.44 -14.64
CA PRO A 761 -21.71 -33.26 -14.01
C PRO A 761 -21.83 -33.31 -12.48
N ALA A 762 -20.96 -32.60 -11.75
CA ALA A 762 -20.95 -32.62 -10.29
C ALA A 762 -22.25 -32.04 -9.66
N ASN A 763 -22.90 -31.10 -10.36
CA ASN A 763 -24.15 -30.46 -9.99
C ASN A 763 -25.17 -30.60 -11.13
N GLY A 764 -26.46 -30.68 -10.81
CA GLY A 764 -27.53 -30.77 -11.81
C GLY A 764 -28.91 -30.42 -11.29
N ASN A 765 -29.91 -30.57 -12.15
CA ASN A 765 -31.34 -30.41 -11.86
C ASN A 765 -32.13 -31.61 -12.40
N THR A 766 -33.46 -31.61 -12.30
CA THR A 766 -34.30 -32.76 -12.74
C THR A 766 -34.29 -33.04 -14.25
N SER A 767 -33.64 -32.21 -15.07
CA SER A 767 -33.36 -32.50 -16.49
C SER A 767 -31.93 -33.00 -16.75
N THR A 768 -31.08 -33.07 -15.71
CA THR A 768 -29.70 -33.55 -15.80
C THR A 768 -29.67 -35.08 -15.73
N VAL A 769 -29.18 -35.71 -16.80
CA VAL A 769 -28.64 -37.07 -16.73
C VAL A 769 -27.25 -36.98 -16.11
N PHE A 770 -27.03 -37.74 -15.04
CA PHE A 770 -25.73 -37.88 -14.38
C PHE A 770 -25.08 -39.19 -14.80
N THR A 771 -23.88 -39.14 -15.34
CA THR A 771 -23.05 -40.32 -15.61
C THR A 771 -22.23 -40.65 -14.36
N PHE A 772 -22.64 -41.70 -13.65
CA PHE A 772 -21.90 -42.24 -12.51
C PHE A 772 -20.77 -43.15 -13.01
N THR A 773 -19.60 -43.05 -12.40
CA THR A 773 -18.41 -43.83 -12.77
C THR A 773 -17.78 -44.45 -11.53
N SER A 774 -17.80 -45.78 -11.44
CA SER A 774 -17.04 -46.51 -10.45
C SER A 774 -15.54 -46.30 -10.65
N THR A 775 -14.88 -45.94 -9.55
CA THR A 775 -13.43 -45.90 -9.40
C THR A 775 -12.96 -46.98 -8.41
N SER A 776 -13.78 -48.02 -8.25
CA SER A 776 -13.51 -49.14 -7.36
C SER A 776 -12.35 -49.99 -7.85
N TRP A 777 -11.60 -50.55 -6.91
CA TRP A 777 -10.41 -51.35 -7.20
C TRP A 777 -10.26 -52.48 -6.20
N ASP A 778 -9.71 -53.61 -6.63
CA ASP A 778 -9.33 -54.72 -5.79
C ASP A 778 -7.87 -55.15 -6.09
N SER A 779 -7.18 -55.72 -5.10
CA SER A 779 -5.78 -56.09 -5.26
C SER A 779 -5.56 -57.50 -5.85
N GLN A 780 -6.63 -58.29 -5.95
CA GLN A 780 -6.69 -59.63 -6.50
C GLN A 780 -7.43 -59.64 -7.85
N ASP A 781 -8.49 -58.84 -8.00
CA ASP A 781 -9.30 -58.75 -9.22
C ASP A 781 -9.08 -57.46 -10.05
N PRO A 782 -8.77 -57.57 -11.36
CA PRO A 782 -8.61 -56.40 -12.23
C PRO A 782 -9.95 -55.68 -12.49
N PRO A 783 -9.96 -54.36 -12.74
CA PRO A 783 -11.20 -53.56 -12.80
C PRO A 783 -12.26 -54.02 -13.82
N ASN A 784 -11.88 -54.79 -14.84
CA ASN A 784 -12.80 -55.32 -15.85
C ASN A 784 -13.47 -56.66 -15.44
N LEU A 785 -13.13 -57.21 -14.27
CA LEU A 785 -13.79 -58.37 -13.67
C LEU A 785 -14.61 -58.00 -12.43
N LEU A 786 -14.33 -56.85 -11.81
CA LEU A 786 -15.21 -56.27 -10.79
C LEU A 786 -16.59 -56.01 -11.37
N GLN A 787 -17.63 -56.36 -10.61
CA GLN A 787 -18.99 -55.98 -10.89
C GLN A 787 -19.39 -54.81 -10.00
N VAL A 788 -20.26 -53.93 -10.48
CA VAL A 788 -20.89 -52.87 -9.67
C VAL A 788 -22.41 -52.90 -9.81
N ARG A 789 -23.09 -52.36 -8.81
CA ARG A 789 -24.52 -52.04 -8.85
C ARG A 789 -24.86 -50.83 -7.98
N TRP A 790 -26.00 -50.21 -8.26
CA TRP A 790 -26.41 -48.93 -7.69
C TRP A 790 -27.81 -49.03 -7.05
N ASP A 791 -27.96 -48.32 -5.94
CA ASP A 791 -29.19 -48.01 -5.21
C ASP A 791 -29.22 -46.47 -5.12
N TRP A 792 -30.15 -45.82 -5.86
CA TRP A 792 -30.08 -44.38 -6.11
C TRP A 792 -30.60 -43.53 -4.94
N GLU A 793 -31.37 -44.13 -4.03
CA GLU A 793 -31.98 -43.50 -2.86
C GLU A 793 -31.38 -43.98 -1.51
N SER A 794 -30.62 -45.07 -1.52
CA SER A 794 -30.15 -45.82 -0.35
C SER A 794 -31.29 -46.42 0.48
N ASP A 795 -32.36 -46.91 -0.17
CA ASP A 795 -33.50 -47.57 0.52
C ASP A 795 -33.22 -49.04 0.90
N GLY A 796 -32.17 -49.64 0.33
CA GLY A 796 -31.76 -51.03 0.53
C GLY A 796 -32.18 -51.99 -0.60
N VAL A 797 -32.86 -51.49 -1.63
CA VAL A 797 -33.15 -52.20 -2.88
C VAL A 797 -32.19 -51.70 -3.97
N TRP A 798 -31.62 -52.63 -4.73
CA TRP A 798 -30.69 -52.31 -5.80
C TRP A 798 -31.44 -52.09 -7.11
N ASP A 799 -31.41 -50.87 -7.63
CA ASP A 799 -32.06 -50.47 -8.88
C ASP A 799 -31.42 -51.10 -10.11
N THR A 800 -30.09 -51.23 -10.10
CA THR A 800 -29.36 -51.86 -11.21
C THR A 800 -29.00 -53.31 -10.90
N PRO A 801 -28.98 -54.21 -11.90
CA PRO A 801 -28.30 -55.49 -11.78
C PRO A 801 -26.79 -55.27 -11.61
N TRP A 802 -26.09 -56.34 -11.22
CA TRP A 802 -24.62 -56.40 -11.27
C TRP A 802 -24.12 -56.27 -12.71
N SER A 803 -23.24 -55.29 -12.95
CA SER A 803 -22.70 -54.90 -14.25
C SER A 803 -21.17 -54.84 -14.18
N THR A 804 -20.45 -55.38 -15.19
CA THR A 804 -19.00 -55.11 -15.35
C THR A 804 -18.74 -53.83 -16.13
N ASN A 805 -19.78 -53.05 -16.47
CA ASN A 805 -19.59 -51.69 -16.92
C ASN A 805 -19.31 -50.80 -15.70
N ALA A 806 -18.20 -50.08 -15.70
CA ALA A 806 -17.88 -49.16 -14.62
C ALA A 806 -18.77 -47.90 -14.62
N THR A 807 -19.48 -47.61 -15.72
CA THR A 807 -20.37 -46.45 -15.83
C THR A 807 -21.85 -46.84 -15.87
N GLU A 808 -22.70 -46.03 -15.25
CA GLU A 808 -24.16 -46.09 -15.41
C GLU A 808 -24.73 -44.65 -15.45
N GLU A 809 -25.87 -44.45 -16.10
CA GLU A 809 -26.52 -43.15 -16.23
C GLU A 809 -27.85 -43.11 -15.48
N HIS A 810 -28.08 -42.06 -14.67
CA HIS A 810 -29.31 -41.87 -13.91
C HIS A 810 -29.82 -40.42 -14.01
N GLN A 811 -31.15 -40.25 -14.02
CA GLN A 811 -31.81 -38.94 -14.00
C GLN A 811 -32.86 -38.90 -12.88
N PHE A 812 -32.58 -38.11 -11.84
CA PHE A 812 -33.49 -37.93 -10.72
C PHE A 812 -34.70 -37.06 -11.11
N ALA A 813 -35.91 -37.62 -11.03
CA ALA A 813 -37.13 -36.96 -11.52
C ALA A 813 -37.67 -35.83 -10.61
N VAL A 814 -37.15 -35.68 -9.39
CA VAL A 814 -37.62 -34.74 -8.35
C VAL A 814 -36.41 -33.99 -7.77
N PRO A 815 -36.51 -32.69 -7.47
CA PRO A 815 -35.42 -31.97 -6.82
C PRO A 815 -35.28 -32.43 -5.36
N GLY A 816 -34.06 -32.69 -4.91
CA GLY A 816 -33.79 -33.30 -3.62
C GLY A 816 -32.31 -33.59 -3.36
N SER A 817 -32.04 -34.25 -2.24
CA SER A 817 -30.70 -34.69 -1.83
C SER A 817 -30.72 -36.21 -1.74
N TYR A 818 -30.08 -36.88 -2.70
CA TYR A 818 -30.12 -38.32 -2.89
C TYR A 818 -28.85 -38.96 -2.36
N ASN A 819 -28.98 -40.00 -1.53
CA ASN A 819 -27.83 -40.77 -1.05
C ASN A 819 -27.61 -41.94 -1.99
N VAL A 820 -26.81 -41.75 -3.03
CA VAL A 820 -26.50 -42.82 -3.98
C VAL A 820 -25.54 -43.80 -3.34
N THR A 821 -25.95 -45.06 -3.21
CA THR A 821 -25.11 -46.16 -2.73
C THR A 821 -24.68 -47.04 -3.91
N MET A 822 -23.38 -47.27 -4.00
CA MET A 822 -22.77 -48.15 -4.99
C MET A 822 -22.11 -49.31 -4.27
N GLU A 823 -22.41 -50.54 -4.69
CA GLU A 823 -21.73 -51.75 -4.22
C GLU A 823 -20.84 -52.30 -5.33
N ALA A 824 -19.58 -52.59 -4.99
CA ALA A 824 -18.63 -53.30 -5.82
C ALA A 824 -18.50 -54.76 -5.33
N GLY A 825 -18.40 -55.70 -6.25
CA GLY A 825 -18.24 -57.12 -5.99
C GLY A 825 -17.09 -57.72 -6.80
N ASP A 826 -16.32 -58.60 -6.16
CA ASP A 826 -15.20 -59.31 -6.78
C ASP A 826 -15.59 -60.71 -7.29
N THR A 827 -14.66 -61.40 -7.97
CA THR A 827 -14.90 -62.75 -8.50
C THR A 827 -14.85 -63.85 -7.43
N GLY A 828 -14.32 -63.53 -6.23
CA GLY A 828 -14.42 -64.36 -5.03
C GLY A 828 -15.80 -64.30 -4.35
N GLY A 829 -16.67 -63.38 -4.77
CA GLY A 829 -18.02 -63.18 -4.22
C GLY A 829 -18.06 -62.38 -2.92
N LEU A 830 -17.01 -61.61 -2.59
CA LEU A 830 -17.06 -60.61 -1.53
C LEU A 830 -17.46 -59.26 -2.12
N THR A 831 -18.12 -58.42 -1.29
CA THR A 831 -18.55 -57.09 -1.71
C THR A 831 -18.17 -56.03 -0.67
N ALA A 832 -18.13 -54.79 -1.14
CA ALA A 832 -18.07 -53.58 -0.33
C ALA A 832 -18.95 -52.50 -0.97
N ASN A 833 -19.45 -51.56 -0.17
CA ASN A 833 -20.25 -50.45 -0.67
C ASN A 833 -19.73 -49.10 -0.19
N ARG A 834 -20.17 -48.04 -0.90
CA ARG A 834 -19.94 -46.66 -0.55
C ARG A 834 -21.19 -45.86 -0.89
N THR A 835 -21.60 -44.98 0.01
CA THR A 835 -22.68 -44.00 -0.21
C THR A 835 -22.07 -42.62 -0.43
N ALA A 836 -22.62 -41.84 -1.36
CA ALA A 836 -22.30 -40.43 -1.54
C ALA A 836 -23.56 -39.63 -1.87
N THR A 837 -23.63 -38.39 -1.36
CA THR A 837 -24.82 -37.54 -1.52
C THR A 837 -24.75 -36.71 -2.80
N VAL A 838 -25.76 -36.83 -3.65
CA VAL A 838 -25.95 -36.07 -4.89
C VAL A 838 -27.10 -35.08 -4.71
N VAL A 839 -26.85 -33.81 -5.01
CA VAL A 839 -27.85 -32.73 -4.87
C VAL A 839 -28.44 -32.38 -6.23
N VAL A 840 -29.76 -32.50 -6.33
CA VAL A 840 -30.55 -32.28 -7.54
C VAL A 840 -31.41 -31.04 -7.33
N THR A 841 -31.11 -29.98 -8.06
CA THR A 841 -31.77 -28.68 -7.93
C THR A 841 -33.10 -28.62 -8.70
N THR A 842 -33.95 -27.67 -8.33
CA THR A 842 -35.07 -27.25 -9.20
C THR A 842 -34.52 -26.64 -10.49
N ILE A 843 -35.14 -26.94 -11.63
CA ILE A 843 -34.85 -26.20 -12.88
C ILE A 843 -35.10 -24.70 -12.60
N PRO A 844 -34.09 -23.82 -12.73
CA PRO A 844 -34.29 -22.39 -12.53
C PRO A 844 -35.21 -21.83 -13.63
N PRO A 845 -36.04 -20.80 -13.34
CA PRO A 845 -36.81 -20.13 -14.37
C PRO A 845 -35.86 -19.53 -15.43
N PRO A 846 -36.30 -19.43 -16.71
CA PRO A 846 -35.48 -18.78 -17.73
C PRO A 846 -35.17 -17.34 -17.31
N PRO A 847 -33.93 -16.84 -17.54
CA PRO A 847 -33.55 -15.50 -17.14
C PRO A 847 -34.45 -14.45 -17.83
N PRO A 848 -34.75 -13.32 -17.16
CA PRO A 848 -35.49 -12.23 -17.79
C PRO A 848 -34.80 -11.76 -19.08
N PRO A 849 -35.58 -11.30 -20.08
CA PRO A 849 -35.00 -10.59 -21.21
C PRO A 849 -34.25 -9.33 -20.72
N PRO A 850 -33.10 -8.96 -21.34
CA PRO A 850 -32.34 -7.77 -20.97
C PRO A 850 -33.21 -6.51 -20.96
N LEU A 851 -33.09 -5.69 -19.92
CA LEU A 851 -33.73 -4.37 -19.88
C LEU A 851 -33.09 -3.45 -20.94
N VAL A 852 -33.93 -2.76 -21.70
CA VAL A 852 -33.53 -1.76 -22.70
C VAL A 852 -34.37 -0.50 -22.52
N VAL A 853 -33.72 0.67 -22.45
CA VAL A 853 -34.34 1.96 -22.14
C VAL A 853 -34.19 2.95 -23.30
N GLU A 854 -35.30 3.25 -23.97
CA GLU A 854 -35.38 4.35 -24.95
C GLU A 854 -36.07 5.58 -24.33
N ILE A 855 -35.65 6.78 -24.74
CA ILE A 855 -36.24 8.05 -24.31
C ILE A 855 -36.56 8.96 -25.51
N THR A 856 -37.64 9.74 -25.43
CA THR A 856 -37.96 10.78 -26.42
C THR A 856 -38.41 12.08 -25.76
N ALA A 857 -38.21 13.20 -26.46
CA ALA A 857 -38.57 14.55 -26.01
C ALA A 857 -39.43 15.28 -27.03
N THR A 858 -40.47 15.98 -26.57
CA THR A 858 -41.34 16.80 -27.43
C THR A 858 -41.67 18.16 -26.79
N PRO A 859 -41.35 19.29 -27.45
CA PRO A 859 -40.37 19.44 -28.53
C PRO A 859 -38.93 19.26 -28.01
N ASN A 860 -37.99 18.84 -28.87
CA ASN A 860 -36.56 18.76 -28.51
C ASN A 860 -35.78 20.07 -28.82
N GLU A 861 -36.42 21.06 -29.43
CA GLU A 861 -35.86 22.41 -29.58
C GLU A 861 -36.92 23.52 -29.48
N GLY A 862 -36.49 24.75 -29.18
CA GLY A 862 -37.38 25.91 -29.13
C GLY A 862 -36.74 27.14 -28.48
N THR A 863 -37.57 28.06 -27.97
CA THR A 863 -37.13 29.31 -27.32
C THR A 863 -37.59 29.35 -25.88
N MET A 864 -36.72 29.83 -24.96
CA MET A 864 -37.04 29.85 -23.53
C MET A 864 -38.16 30.84 -23.16
N PRO A 865 -39.02 30.52 -22.16
CA PRO A 865 -39.04 29.26 -21.39
C PRO A 865 -39.60 28.10 -22.22
N LEU A 866 -38.82 27.01 -22.36
CA LEU A 866 -39.20 25.87 -23.17
C LEU A 866 -39.72 24.73 -22.29
N THR A 867 -41.02 24.47 -22.36
CA THR A 867 -41.65 23.29 -21.76
C THR A 867 -41.44 22.08 -22.66
N VAL A 868 -40.82 21.02 -22.13
CA VAL A 868 -40.51 19.78 -22.86
C VAL A 868 -41.15 18.59 -22.14
N SER A 869 -41.90 17.78 -22.89
CA SER A 869 -42.44 16.51 -22.40
C SER A 869 -41.49 15.37 -22.74
N PHE A 870 -41.04 14.64 -21.74
CA PHE A 870 -40.16 13.49 -21.85
C PHE A 870 -40.92 12.19 -21.57
N THR A 871 -40.65 11.15 -22.37
CA THR A 871 -41.26 9.83 -22.21
C THR A 871 -40.22 8.73 -22.29
N SER A 872 -40.31 7.73 -21.41
CA SER A 872 -39.52 6.50 -21.50
C SER A 872 -40.30 5.37 -22.19
N ALA A 873 -39.60 4.55 -22.98
CA ALA A 873 -40.08 3.27 -23.46
C ALA A 873 -39.11 2.17 -23.02
N LEU A 874 -39.58 1.28 -22.15
CA LEU A 874 -38.81 0.15 -21.63
C LEU A 874 -39.22 -1.13 -22.36
N THR A 875 -38.25 -1.94 -22.76
CA THR A 875 -38.49 -3.31 -23.24
C THR A 875 -37.56 -4.30 -22.54
N GLY A 876 -38.03 -5.53 -22.39
CA GLY A 876 -37.40 -6.50 -21.48
C GLY A 876 -37.61 -6.16 -20.01
N GLY A 877 -36.79 -6.75 -19.13
CA GLY A 877 -36.86 -6.55 -17.68
C GLY A 877 -38.08 -7.16 -16.96
N VAL A 878 -38.15 -6.93 -15.65
CA VAL A 878 -39.22 -7.38 -14.74
C VAL A 878 -39.86 -6.22 -13.98
N SER A 879 -41.04 -5.79 -14.43
CA SER A 879 -41.90 -4.80 -13.76
C SER A 879 -42.24 -5.19 -12.30
N PRO A 880 -42.29 -4.25 -11.34
CA PRO A 880 -42.21 -2.79 -11.48
C PRO A 880 -40.82 -2.26 -11.80
N TYR A 881 -40.77 -1.04 -12.36
CA TYR A 881 -39.54 -0.32 -12.69
C TYR A 881 -39.40 0.97 -11.86
N SER A 882 -38.17 1.31 -11.49
CA SER A 882 -37.77 2.63 -11.02
C SER A 882 -37.18 3.49 -12.14
N TYR A 883 -37.10 4.80 -11.91
CA TYR A 883 -36.66 5.81 -12.87
C TYR A 883 -35.87 6.90 -12.14
N ASP A 884 -34.75 7.35 -12.71
CA ASP A 884 -34.08 8.62 -12.36
C ASP A 884 -33.66 9.35 -13.64
N TRP A 885 -34.40 10.41 -13.98
CA TRP A 885 -34.08 11.32 -15.08
C TRP A 885 -33.14 12.42 -14.60
N GLU A 886 -32.15 12.78 -15.42
CA GLU A 886 -31.33 13.99 -15.27
C GLU A 886 -31.49 14.86 -16.53
N PHE A 887 -31.92 16.12 -16.37
CA PHE A 887 -32.28 17.00 -17.50
C PHE A 887 -31.13 17.86 -18.03
N GLY A 888 -29.93 17.75 -17.46
CA GLY A 888 -28.73 18.46 -17.91
C GLY A 888 -28.60 19.90 -17.42
N ASP A 889 -29.56 20.39 -16.64
CA ASP A 889 -29.52 21.67 -15.91
C ASP A 889 -29.40 21.49 -14.37
N GLY A 890 -29.20 20.26 -13.91
CA GLY A 890 -29.11 19.89 -12.49
C GLY A 890 -30.46 19.59 -11.83
N SER A 891 -31.52 19.42 -12.62
CA SER A 891 -32.85 19.00 -12.14
C SER A 891 -33.19 17.56 -12.56
N ARG A 892 -34.01 16.89 -11.74
CA ARG A 892 -34.31 15.45 -11.84
C ARG A 892 -35.79 15.10 -11.74
N SER A 893 -36.13 13.87 -12.11
CA SER A 893 -37.48 13.31 -11.96
C SER A 893 -37.49 11.79 -11.84
N ASN A 894 -38.34 11.24 -10.98
CA ASN A 894 -38.50 9.79 -10.78
C ASN A 894 -39.80 9.23 -11.40
N ALA A 895 -40.39 9.95 -12.35
CA ALA A 895 -41.61 9.56 -13.04
C ALA A 895 -41.32 8.97 -14.43
N ALA A 896 -41.95 7.85 -14.79
CA ALA A 896 -41.77 7.18 -16.08
C ALA A 896 -41.95 8.11 -17.31
N ASN A 897 -42.91 9.03 -17.21
CA ASN A 897 -43.09 10.13 -18.16
C ASN A 897 -43.20 11.42 -17.36
N THR A 898 -42.58 12.49 -17.85
CA THR A 898 -42.34 13.71 -17.06
C THR A 898 -42.29 14.96 -17.94
N VAL A 899 -42.43 16.14 -17.35
CA VAL A 899 -42.45 17.42 -18.07
C VAL A 899 -41.54 18.40 -17.34
N HIS A 900 -40.55 18.94 -18.05
CA HIS A 900 -39.59 19.92 -17.54
C HIS A 900 -39.76 21.27 -18.24
N ILE A 901 -39.26 22.34 -17.64
CA ILE A 901 -39.30 23.71 -18.20
C ILE A 901 -37.92 24.34 -18.11
N TYR A 902 -37.21 24.37 -19.25
CA TYR A 902 -35.92 25.05 -19.35
C TYR A 902 -36.13 26.57 -19.34
N LEU A 903 -35.63 27.23 -18.28
CA LEU A 903 -35.74 28.68 -18.07
C LEU A 903 -34.54 29.47 -18.61
N THR A 904 -33.47 28.77 -19.01
CA THR A 904 -32.23 29.31 -19.58
C THR A 904 -31.97 28.74 -20.97
N GLY A 905 -31.22 29.49 -21.78
CA GLY A 905 -30.83 29.05 -23.12
C GLY A 905 -29.51 28.29 -23.08
N GLY A 906 -29.44 27.19 -23.80
CA GLY A 906 -28.33 26.22 -23.76
C GLY A 906 -28.68 24.96 -24.55
N ASN A 907 -27.73 24.03 -24.64
CA ASN A 907 -27.95 22.70 -25.19
C ASN A 907 -27.78 21.68 -24.06
N PHE A 908 -28.87 21.07 -23.63
CA PHE A 908 -28.93 20.28 -22.40
C PHE A 908 -28.93 18.78 -22.71
N SER A 909 -28.05 18.02 -22.06
CA SER A 909 -27.96 16.56 -22.18
C SER A 909 -28.95 15.88 -21.23
N VAL A 910 -29.88 15.10 -21.78
CA VAL A 910 -30.93 14.39 -21.04
C VAL A 910 -30.73 12.90 -21.15
N TRP A 911 -30.84 12.20 -20.02
CA TRP A 911 -30.73 10.76 -19.91
C TRP A 911 -31.54 10.25 -18.71
N LEU A 912 -31.74 8.94 -18.68
CA LEU A 912 -32.56 8.21 -17.72
C LEU A 912 -31.81 6.93 -17.30
N ILE A 913 -31.71 6.68 -15.99
CA ILE A 913 -31.52 5.33 -15.47
C ILE A 913 -32.91 4.73 -15.23
N ALA A 914 -33.13 3.48 -15.64
CA ALA A 914 -34.24 2.70 -15.13
C ALA A 914 -33.75 1.36 -14.58
N ASP A 915 -34.32 0.94 -13.47
CA ASP A 915 -34.05 -0.35 -12.83
C ASP A 915 -35.31 -1.21 -12.84
N ASP A 916 -35.14 -2.53 -12.91
CA ASP A 916 -36.22 -3.51 -12.77
C ASP A 916 -36.23 -4.19 -11.39
N SER A 917 -37.37 -4.82 -11.06
CA SER A 917 -37.54 -5.52 -9.78
C SER A 917 -36.75 -6.83 -9.64
N ALA A 918 -35.98 -7.22 -10.66
CA ALA A 918 -35.01 -8.33 -10.62
C ALA A 918 -33.56 -7.84 -10.44
N GLY A 919 -33.32 -6.52 -10.39
CA GLY A 919 -32.00 -5.93 -10.17
C GLY A 919 -31.20 -5.63 -11.46
N GLN A 920 -31.84 -5.62 -12.63
CA GLN A 920 -31.23 -5.06 -13.84
C GLN A 920 -31.37 -3.53 -13.83
N SER A 921 -30.27 -2.80 -13.97
CA SER A 921 -30.26 -1.35 -14.22
C SER A 921 -29.71 -1.08 -15.61
N GLU A 922 -30.37 -0.23 -16.39
CA GLU A 922 -29.95 0.17 -17.74
C GLU A 922 -30.06 1.70 -17.92
N VAL A 923 -29.13 2.26 -18.71
CA VAL A 923 -29.04 3.71 -18.92
C VAL A 923 -29.36 4.06 -20.37
N SER A 924 -30.30 4.97 -20.58
CA SER A 924 -30.70 5.43 -21.92
C SER A 924 -29.57 6.15 -22.66
N ASN A 925 -29.55 6.05 -24.00
CA ASN A 925 -28.74 6.93 -24.84
C ASN A 925 -29.00 8.42 -24.54
N VAL A 926 -27.93 9.23 -24.49
CA VAL A 926 -28.04 10.67 -24.21
C VAL A 926 -28.73 11.41 -25.35
N MET A 927 -29.86 12.04 -25.04
CA MET A 927 -30.60 12.94 -25.92
C MET A 927 -30.19 14.39 -25.65
N TRP A 928 -30.35 15.28 -26.63
CA TRP A 928 -30.05 16.71 -26.48
C TRP A 928 -31.29 17.57 -26.70
N VAL A 929 -31.48 18.58 -25.84
CA VAL A 929 -32.53 19.59 -25.97
C VAL A 929 -31.90 20.97 -26.20
N ASN A 930 -32.24 21.59 -27.33
CA ASN A 930 -31.66 22.85 -27.79
C ASN A 930 -32.59 24.04 -27.48
N VAL A 931 -32.23 24.86 -26.50
CA VAL A 931 -33.04 25.97 -26.01
C VAL A 931 -32.41 27.30 -26.41
N THR A 932 -33.08 28.02 -27.31
CA THR A 932 -32.64 29.36 -27.75
C THR A 932 -33.04 30.43 -26.72
N PRO A 933 -32.15 31.39 -26.39
CA PRO A 933 -32.53 32.56 -25.60
C PRO A 933 -33.58 33.42 -26.31
N ALA A 934 -34.52 34.00 -25.55
CA ALA A 934 -35.49 34.94 -26.13
C ALA A 934 -34.81 36.28 -26.49
N ALA A 935 -35.05 36.77 -27.71
CA ALA A 935 -34.41 37.99 -28.19
C ALA A 935 -35.01 39.25 -27.52
N VAL A 936 -34.18 39.96 -26.74
CA VAL A 936 -34.50 41.28 -26.18
C VAL A 936 -34.01 42.35 -27.15
N ASN A 937 -34.94 42.92 -27.93
CA ASN A 937 -34.65 43.95 -28.92
C ASN A 937 -34.64 45.34 -28.26
N LEU A 938 -33.45 45.95 -28.22
CA LEU A 938 -33.18 47.26 -27.66
C LEU A 938 -33.25 48.35 -28.75
N THR A 939 -33.97 49.44 -28.47
CA THR A 939 -33.94 50.65 -29.29
C THR A 939 -33.63 51.86 -28.41
N VAL A 940 -32.57 52.61 -28.74
CA VAL A 940 -32.16 53.81 -28.01
C VAL A 940 -32.64 55.05 -28.76
N SER A 941 -33.29 55.96 -28.06
CA SER A 941 -33.69 57.27 -28.57
C SER A 941 -32.95 58.40 -27.83
N THR A 942 -32.48 59.38 -28.59
CA THR A 942 -31.86 60.60 -28.06
C THR A 942 -32.77 61.81 -28.29
N PRO A 943 -32.73 62.84 -27.43
CA PRO A 943 -33.40 64.11 -27.69
C PRO A 943 -32.85 64.81 -28.94
N SER A 944 -33.71 65.54 -29.63
CA SER A 944 -33.36 66.31 -30.83
C SER A 944 -32.58 67.61 -30.55
N ALA A 945 -32.12 67.84 -29.32
CA ALA A 945 -31.43 69.07 -28.92
C ALA A 945 -30.37 68.83 -27.83
N PHE A 946 -29.19 69.43 -28.03
CA PHE A 946 -28.11 69.51 -27.05
C PHE A 946 -28.31 70.72 -26.13
N VAL A 947 -28.30 70.54 -24.81
CA VAL A 947 -28.43 71.65 -23.84
C VAL A 947 -27.03 72.15 -23.45
N ARG A 948 -26.76 73.45 -23.65
CA ARG A 948 -25.49 74.06 -23.24
C ARG A 948 -25.52 74.51 -21.78
N THR A 949 -24.47 74.20 -21.04
CA THR A 949 -24.17 74.78 -19.73
C THR A 949 -22.82 75.52 -19.78
N SER A 950 -22.43 76.19 -18.70
CA SER A 950 -21.08 76.76 -18.54
C SER A 950 -19.99 75.70 -18.34
N ALA A 951 -20.36 74.42 -18.14
CA ALA A 951 -19.46 73.32 -17.83
C ALA A 951 -19.39 72.23 -18.93
N GLY A 952 -20.19 72.33 -20.00
CA GLY A 952 -20.18 71.37 -21.09
C GLY A 952 -21.49 71.31 -21.89
N THR A 953 -21.72 70.18 -22.55
CA THR A 953 -22.93 69.87 -23.29
C THR A 953 -23.69 68.73 -22.63
N MET A 954 -24.93 69.00 -22.21
CA MET A 954 -25.78 68.07 -21.47
C MET A 954 -26.75 67.35 -22.43
N VAL A 955 -26.89 66.04 -22.24
CA VAL A 955 -27.62 65.11 -23.12
C VAL A 955 -28.44 64.14 -22.26
N THR A 956 -29.74 64.05 -22.50
CA THR A 956 -30.56 62.93 -22.00
C THR A 956 -30.41 61.73 -22.94
N LEU A 957 -30.51 60.51 -22.43
CA LEU A 957 -30.59 59.28 -23.22
C LEU A 957 -31.79 58.46 -22.76
N ARG A 958 -32.36 57.60 -23.62
CA ARG A 958 -33.45 56.70 -23.23
C ARG A 958 -33.37 55.37 -23.98
N ALA A 959 -33.45 54.28 -23.24
CA ALA A 959 -33.60 52.94 -23.79
C ALA A 959 -35.09 52.56 -23.83
N THR A 960 -35.52 51.92 -24.91
CA THR A 960 -36.84 51.31 -25.06
C THR A 960 -36.65 49.83 -25.32
N VAL A 961 -37.17 48.99 -24.42
CA VAL A 961 -36.98 47.54 -24.40
C VAL A 961 -38.19 46.85 -25.01
N SER A 962 -37.96 45.81 -25.82
CA SER A 962 -39.01 44.94 -26.34
C SER A 962 -38.57 43.47 -26.29
N GLY A 963 -39.47 42.59 -25.86
CA GLY A 963 -39.11 41.25 -25.38
C GLY A 963 -38.58 41.25 -23.94
N GLY A 964 -38.42 40.06 -23.35
CA GLY A 964 -38.04 39.87 -21.95
C GLY A 964 -39.20 39.97 -20.95
N THR A 965 -38.90 39.79 -19.66
CA THR A 965 -39.85 39.77 -18.55
C THR A 965 -39.58 40.94 -17.60
N ALA A 966 -40.47 41.93 -17.58
CA ALA A 966 -40.38 43.07 -16.66
C ALA A 966 -40.51 42.64 -15.17
N PRO A 967 -39.93 43.37 -14.18
CA PRO A 967 -39.15 44.61 -14.33
C PRO A 967 -37.80 44.43 -15.04
N TYR A 968 -37.26 45.55 -15.54
CA TYR A 968 -35.94 45.63 -16.17
C TYR A 968 -35.00 46.50 -15.34
N THR A 969 -33.73 46.10 -15.28
CA THR A 969 -32.63 46.89 -14.70
C THR A 969 -31.69 47.36 -15.81
N TYR A 970 -31.07 48.53 -15.63
CA TYR A 970 -30.28 49.20 -16.66
C TYR A 970 -28.86 49.50 -16.13
N LEU A 971 -27.87 49.46 -17.01
CA LEU A 971 -26.52 49.94 -16.76
C LEU A 971 -25.98 50.59 -18.05
N TRP A 972 -25.88 51.92 -18.03
CA TRP A 972 -25.29 52.72 -19.10
C TRP A 972 -23.81 52.95 -18.85
N ASP A 973 -23.00 52.93 -19.91
CA ASP A 973 -21.67 53.55 -19.98
C ASP A 973 -21.71 54.64 -21.06
N PHE A 974 -21.31 55.85 -20.72
CA PHE A 974 -21.37 57.01 -21.61
C PHE A 974 -20.12 57.18 -22.48
N GLY A 975 -19.13 56.29 -22.37
CA GLY A 975 -17.95 56.24 -23.25
C GLY A 975 -16.89 57.30 -22.97
N ASP A 976 -17.12 58.20 -22.01
CA ASP A 976 -16.20 59.24 -21.56
C ASP A 976 -15.62 58.99 -20.16
N GLY A 977 -16.20 58.05 -19.41
CA GLY A 977 -16.00 57.94 -17.97
C GLY A 977 -17.24 58.22 -17.13
N GLY A 978 -18.46 58.26 -17.69
CA GLY A 978 -19.72 58.26 -16.92
C GLY A 978 -20.48 56.92 -17.00
N THR A 979 -21.26 56.58 -15.96
CA THR A 979 -22.23 55.46 -15.99
C THR A 979 -23.46 55.81 -15.13
N SER A 980 -24.64 55.33 -15.52
CA SER A 980 -25.90 55.44 -14.75
C SER A 980 -26.70 54.13 -14.78
N THR A 981 -27.64 53.96 -13.86
CA THR A 981 -28.59 52.83 -13.81
C THR A 981 -30.05 53.25 -14.03
N GLU A 982 -30.29 54.52 -14.37
CA GLU A 982 -31.63 55.05 -14.66
C GLU A 982 -32.16 54.58 -16.03
N VAL A 983 -33.49 54.59 -16.20
CA VAL A 983 -34.16 54.24 -17.47
C VAL A 983 -33.93 55.30 -18.56
N ALA A 984 -33.75 56.57 -18.14
CA ALA A 984 -33.59 57.71 -19.04
C ALA A 984 -32.63 58.78 -18.48
N PRO A 985 -31.33 58.46 -18.33
CA PRO A 985 -30.38 59.32 -17.62
C PRO A 985 -30.04 60.61 -18.36
N THR A 986 -29.57 61.62 -17.63
CA THR A 986 -28.87 62.80 -18.19
C THR A 986 -27.38 62.74 -17.90
N HIS A 987 -26.55 63.07 -18.90
CA HIS A 987 -25.10 63.15 -18.75
C HIS A 987 -24.52 64.45 -19.30
N LEU A 988 -23.39 64.91 -18.75
CA LEU A 988 -22.71 66.15 -19.13
C LEU A 988 -21.34 65.84 -19.76
N TYR A 989 -21.26 65.96 -21.08
CA TYR A 989 -20.00 65.85 -21.80
C TYR A 989 -19.22 67.17 -21.70
N ALA A 990 -18.13 67.16 -20.94
CA ALA A 990 -17.28 68.33 -20.70
C ALA A 990 -16.45 68.75 -21.93
N ALA A 991 -16.29 67.88 -22.92
CA ALA A 991 -15.51 68.14 -24.14
C ALA A 991 -16.28 67.70 -25.41
N PRO A 992 -15.98 68.30 -26.58
CA PRO A 992 -16.51 67.84 -27.85
C PRO A 992 -15.70 66.68 -28.42
N ALA A 993 -16.31 65.50 -28.51
CA ALA A 993 -15.71 64.30 -29.10
C ALA A 993 -16.81 63.36 -29.67
N LYS A 994 -16.38 62.23 -30.26
CA LYS A 994 -17.24 61.06 -30.40
C LYS A 994 -17.07 60.17 -29.18
N TYR A 995 -18.18 59.77 -28.57
CA TYR A 995 -18.22 58.91 -27.39
C TYR A 995 -18.97 57.62 -27.72
N HIS A 996 -18.41 56.47 -27.36
CA HIS A 996 -19.02 55.18 -27.62
C HIS A 996 -19.93 54.79 -26.45
N VAL A 997 -21.22 55.08 -26.59
CA VAL A 997 -22.24 54.88 -25.55
C VAL A 997 -22.74 53.45 -25.60
N GLN A 998 -22.81 52.79 -24.45
CA GLN A 998 -23.36 51.45 -24.28
C GLN A 998 -24.49 51.45 -23.25
N VAL A 999 -25.50 50.60 -23.45
CA VAL A 999 -26.47 50.23 -22.42
C VAL A 999 -26.61 48.73 -22.34
N ARG A 1000 -26.47 48.19 -21.13
CA ARG A 1000 -26.81 46.82 -20.76
C ARG A 1000 -28.15 46.82 -20.02
N VAL A 1001 -29.06 45.95 -20.41
CA VAL A 1001 -30.36 45.76 -19.76
C VAL A 1001 -30.44 44.32 -19.26
N THR A 1002 -30.91 44.12 -18.03
CA THR A 1002 -31.15 42.78 -17.46
C THR A 1002 -32.61 42.67 -17.00
N ASP A 1003 -33.31 41.63 -17.44
CA ASP A 1003 -34.72 41.38 -17.08
C ASP A 1003 -34.88 40.67 -15.72
N SER A 1004 -36.13 40.53 -15.26
CA SER A 1004 -36.46 39.89 -13.98
C SER A 1004 -36.17 38.38 -13.89
N LYS A 1005 -35.74 37.76 -14.99
CA LYS A 1005 -35.29 36.37 -15.09
C LYS A 1005 -33.78 36.25 -15.36
N GLY A 1006 -33.05 37.37 -15.31
CA GLY A 1006 -31.61 37.41 -15.52
C GLY A 1006 -31.18 37.47 -16.99
N GLN A 1007 -32.11 37.61 -17.95
CA GLN A 1007 -31.77 37.75 -19.37
C GLN A 1007 -31.06 39.08 -19.60
N VAL A 1008 -29.85 39.03 -20.19
CA VAL A 1008 -29.02 40.20 -20.46
C VAL A 1008 -29.00 40.51 -21.96
N ALA A 1009 -29.25 41.77 -22.31
CA ALA A 1009 -28.97 42.30 -23.64
C ALA A 1009 -28.17 43.61 -23.57
N THR A 1010 -27.35 43.87 -24.58
CA THR A 1010 -26.46 45.03 -24.64
C THR A 1010 -26.56 45.70 -26.01
N TYR A 1011 -26.65 47.03 -26.03
CA TYR A 1011 -26.67 47.84 -27.24
C TYR A 1011 -25.63 48.97 -27.16
N SER A 1012 -24.96 49.26 -28.27
CA SER A 1012 -23.87 50.24 -28.38
C SER A 1012 -24.06 51.18 -29.59
N PHE A 1013 -23.69 52.45 -29.46
CA PHE A 1013 -23.70 53.43 -30.56
C PHE A 1013 -22.71 54.60 -30.31
N ASP A 1014 -22.28 55.27 -31.38
CA ASP A 1014 -21.41 56.45 -31.29
C ASP A 1014 -22.24 57.74 -31.20
N LEU A 1015 -22.07 58.51 -30.11
CA LEU A 1015 -22.63 59.85 -29.93
C LEU A 1015 -21.59 60.93 -30.26
N ALA A 1016 -21.88 61.80 -31.23
CA ALA A 1016 -21.00 62.92 -31.60
C ALA A 1016 -21.41 64.22 -30.90
N VAL A 1017 -20.58 64.71 -29.98
CA VAL A 1017 -20.73 66.01 -29.29
C VAL A 1017 -19.93 67.08 -30.05
N PRO A 1018 -20.58 68.10 -30.66
CA PRO A 1018 -19.92 69.02 -31.58
C PRO A 1018 -19.08 70.10 -30.86
N ALA A 1019 -17.94 70.46 -31.45
CA ALA A 1019 -17.10 71.57 -30.98
C ALA A 1019 -17.73 72.93 -31.34
N ILE A 1020 -17.72 73.86 -30.40
CA ILE A 1020 -18.36 75.18 -30.54
C ILE A 1020 -17.31 76.29 -30.47
N GLY A 1021 -17.01 76.89 -31.63
CA GLY A 1021 -16.17 78.10 -31.69
C GLY A 1021 -16.98 79.35 -31.33
N VAL A 1022 -16.47 80.17 -30.42
CA VAL A 1022 -17.02 81.49 -30.08
C VAL A 1022 -16.43 82.59 -30.99
N PRO A 1023 -17.24 83.49 -31.56
CA PRO A 1023 -16.72 84.68 -32.23
C PRO A 1023 -16.04 85.64 -31.24
N ARG A 1024 -14.92 86.25 -31.66
CA ARG A 1024 -14.28 87.34 -30.89
C ARG A 1024 -15.16 88.59 -30.86
N LEU A 1025 -15.33 89.16 -29.67
CA LEU A 1025 -15.41 90.62 -29.46
C LEU A 1025 -14.36 91.05 -28.41
N ALA A 1026 -14.17 92.35 -28.20
CA ALA A 1026 -12.92 92.93 -27.70
C ALA A 1026 -13.00 93.67 -26.35
N LEU A 1027 -11.83 94.15 -25.90
CA LEU A 1027 -11.54 95.14 -24.85
C LEU A 1027 -11.35 94.64 -23.40
N ASP A 1028 -10.09 94.34 -23.04
CA ASP A 1028 -9.19 95.13 -22.16
C ASP A 1028 -9.63 95.64 -20.75
N PRO A 1029 -8.69 95.87 -19.81
CA PRO A 1029 -8.77 95.19 -18.50
C PRO A 1029 -8.64 96.09 -17.26
N LEU A 1030 -8.98 95.55 -16.06
CA LEU A 1030 -8.64 96.19 -14.79
C LEU A 1030 -8.46 95.22 -13.57
N TRP A 1031 -7.20 95.01 -13.18
CA TRP A 1031 -6.59 95.05 -11.82
C TRP A 1031 -7.22 94.42 -10.53
N ILE A 1032 -6.29 94.05 -9.61
CA ILE A 1032 -6.44 93.61 -8.19
C ILE A 1032 -7.00 92.18 -8.00
N ALA A 1033 -6.38 91.15 -7.40
CA ALA A 1033 -5.19 90.89 -6.54
C ALA A 1033 -5.47 90.57 -5.05
N VAL A 1034 -4.59 89.73 -4.45
CA VAL A 1034 -4.37 89.33 -3.02
C VAL A 1034 -4.69 87.87 -2.65
N GLY A 1035 -3.78 87.22 -1.88
CA GLY A 1035 -3.95 85.94 -1.17
C GLY A 1035 -3.74 84.66 -2.02
N VAL A 1036 -2.53 84.14 -2.30
CA VAL A 1036 -1.39 83.74 -1.44
C VAL A 1036 -1.69 82.54 -0.53
N GLY A 1037 -1.14 81.37 -0.89
CA GLY A 1037 -1.09 80.12 -0.12
C GLY A 1037 -0.30 79.06 -0.91
N ALA A 1038 0.94 78.75 -0.48
CA ALA A 1038 1.95 77.96 -1.22
C ALA A 1038 1.41 76.65 -1.85
N MET A 1039 1.68 76.34 -3.14
CA MET A 1039 2.98 75.96 -3.77
C MET A 1039 3.58 74.65 -3.19
N PHE A 1040 3.85 73.58 -3.96
CA PHE A 1040 4.73 73.42 -5.15
C PHE A 1040 6.22 73.75 -4.85
N ALA A 1041 7.24 72.99 -5.29
CA ALA A 1041 7.30 71.67 -5.97
C ALA A 1041 8.41 70.83 -5.27
N VAL A 1042 9.21 69.89 -5.82
CA VAL A 1042 9.57 69.38 -7.17
C VAL A 1042 9.77 67.83 -7.04
N GLY A 1043 10.04 66.95 -8.03
CA GLY A 1043 11.07 66.92 -9.08
C GLY A 1043 12.47 66.65 -8.48
N ILE A 1044 13.31 65.68 -8.87
CA ILE A 1044 13.50 64.84 -10.08
C ILE A 1044 14.24 63.55 -9.59
N GLY A 1045 14.16 62.35 -10.18
CA GLY A 1045 13.46 61.85 -11.37
C GLY A 1045 14.15 60.58 -11.94
N LEU A 1046 13.76 60.13 -13.14
CA LEU A 1046 14.37 59.06 -13.97
C LEU A 1046 14.34 57.60 -13.43
N GLY A 1047 13.87 56.59 -14.17
CA GLY A 1047 13.12 56.64 -15.44
C GLY A 1047 12.96 55.29 -16.17
N PHE A 1048 11.85 55.13 -16.91
CA PHE A 1048 11.56 54.15 -17.99
C PHE A 1048 11.56 52.64 -17.63
N LEU A 1049 10.82 51.75 -18.31
CA LEU A 1049 9.92 51.82 -19.50
C LEU A 1049 8.74 50.84 -19.25
N GLY A 1050 7.45 51.19 -19.35
CA GLY A 1050 6.63 51.22 -20.60
C GLY A 1050 5.82 49.92 -20.79
N ALA A 1051 4.50 49.88 -21.06
CA ALA A 1051 3.50 50.95 -21.28
C ALA A 1051 2.05 50.53 -20.89
N ARG A 1052 1.10 51.48 -21.00
CA ARG A 1052 -0.22 51.56 -20.31
C ARG A 1052 -1.39 50.66 -20.82
N ARG A 1053 -2.24 50.25 -19.88
CA ARG A 1053 -3.74 50.37 -19.92
C ARG A 1053 -4.18 51.52 -18.98
N LEU A 1054 -5.44 52.00 -19.02
CA LEU A 1054 -6.28 52.66 -17.97
C LEU A 1054 -7.75 52.68 -18.51
N ARG A 1055 -8.85 52.31 -17.81
CA ARG A 1055 -9.58 52.87 -16.61
C ARG A 1055 -10.32 54.21 -16.88
N ARG A 1056 -11.49 54.56 -16.31
CA ARG A 1056 -12.63 53.90 -15.58
C ARG A 1056 -13.77 54.97 -15.37
N PRO A 1057 -15.04 54.65 -15.01
CA PRO A 1057 -16.16 55.64 -14.99
C PRO A 1057 -16.91 55.94 -13.64
N LYS A 1058 -17.60 57.10 -13.54
CA LYS A 1058 -18.83 57.57 -12.77
C LYS A 1058 -18.82 59.10 -12.49
N PRO A 1059 -19.91 59.83 -12.06
CA PRO A 1059 -21.27 59.47 -11.56
C PRO A 1059 -22.48 60.27 -12.22
N PRO A 1060 -23.50 60.90 -11.54
CA PRO A 1060 -24.83 60.32 -11.17
C PRO A 1060 -26.14 61.18 -11.38
N GLN A 1061 -27.31 60.61 -11.01
CA GLN A 1061 -28.62 61.22 -10.61
C GLN A 1061 -29.50 61.84 -11.73
N THR A 1062 -30.85 61.75 -11.72
CA THR A 1062 -31.86 61.66 -10.62
C THR A 1062 -32.97 60.63 -10.88
N ASP A 1063 -33.83 60.23 -9.92
CA ASP A 1063 -33.99 60.60 -8.49
C ASP A 1063 -33.68 59.41 -7.57
#